data_AF-A0AAJ2YZB5-F1
#
_entry.id   AF-A0AAJ2YZB5-F1
#
_cell.length_a   1.000
_cell.length_b   1.000
_cell.length_c   1.000
_cell.angle_alpha   90.00
_cell.angle_beta   90.00
_cell.angle_gamma   90.00
#
_symmetry.space_group_name_H-M   'P 1'
#
loop_
_entity.id
_entity.type
_entity.pdbx_description
1 polymer ?
#
loop_
_entity_poly.entity_id
_entity_poly.type
_entity_poly.pdbx_seq_one_letter_code
_entity_poly.pdbx_strand_id
1 'polypeptide(L)'
;MAKLKNKVKALESATIINAELKRLKINEWGNYQSIKNAAEKLAVRARSEAENVRNKQHTGEDQLRGQFARILFQDILGYNDSISAINGDFNYMEEKSALDSSKHADGLIGDFSIGDESDRKADLNVKAVIEWEDARYDYDTTDSSKGVMQAFNYSALYHFHSTLQKYVLVSNFLTLRLYRGDVHSAQEFDLTRLDEDKQLQTLLLFLHASRFAPNKEGGSASDEFYAVVPEDENPAVTAEAAKELGHLADELKQTHGYSEKEINVLLTRILFALFADDTEIFEGHKFTQFLEQYVTVRPDGTTNLITELNTLFRILNSDYPEREKMGIAKESFYGSFPYVNGDLFALELKPISLSVEILNKLREIAKLNWAMVNPIIFGSMFEGALNAEKRHSLGAHFTSEVDIRKVIDSLFLNDLYDEFNTILDSKIAIKQKLVVFKKKLANLNFLDPASGSGNFLIVGYRELRRLEHLVTYALLRENGMTDNRTTDQMALFEEASDIDAAPGAGFDKKGKYVTFWQDDGGVPLVAVEVSQFNGIEIQDYAVDVARVGMWIMDHLMNVEAQKMFFTRGVFLRIPLHDGANIVNANALTINWNDVIPGEKLDYIMGNPPFLGARNEDFTPQQKRDLKSIQPSLKGISSLDFVAGWFLKLDEIFQRNVAMKAALVSVNSIVQGVQAKILLPFLFKQGLRIFFAHQTFVWPNEGASVHVVIIGLAKQLPQEKYLFTYATEQSDPQMEVVEQINEYLMPVHSYDIQNLTSQISGQPEMYFGSQPLDNNHFYLDEDEVKQIEANFPDAMKYIKVIVGAQEITTNKTRKILDLNDSNVADWDDVGVIKQHVSDVKQWRLQQLDSSGQIKPTYKKLAKTPWKYETYNNRPGRHIMLPRQSSGNREYIPMKIYEEGILSNAQAYAIQSDDLYVMGILSTKMHNYWLATFGGKFKSDYRYSNEMVYNTFVFPDASEIERDKVRSLMAEIERIKNVYIETKNRNMRYLYNPGKMPLDLRNAHETLDDFVAKLYLRDNYRDMTPQEWIDFLYNLYLEK
;
A
#
# COMPACT_ATOMS: atom_id res chain seq x y z
N MET A 1 -20.54 -3.29 -36.70
CA MET A 1 -19.46 -2.54 -36.04
C MET A 1 -19.24 -2.99 -34.60
N ALA A 2 -20.19 -2.82 -33.66
CA ALA A 2 -20.01 -3.26 -32.26
C ALA A 2 -19.79 -4.78 -32.11
N LYS A 3 -20.56 -5.62 -32.82
CA LYS A 3 -20.31 -7.07 -32.91
C LYS A 3 -18.96 -7.43 -33.51
N LEU A 4 -18.39 -6.57 -34.37
CA LEU A 4 -17.08 -6.77 -34.97
C LEU A 4 -15.98 -6.36 -33.99
N LYS A 5 -16.15 -5.22 -33.28
CA LYS A 5 -15.26 -4.77 -32.20
C LYS A 5 -15.22 -5.75 -31.02
N ASN A 6 -16.36 -6.35 -30.63
CA ASN A 6 -16.38 -7.38 -29.59
C ASN A 6 -15.76 -8.70 -30.07
N LYS A 7 -15.93 -9.06 -31.36
CA LYS A 7 -15.21 -10.21 -31.94
C LYS A 7 -13.71 -9.95 -32.02
N VAL A 8 -13.29 -8.73 -32.37
CA VAL A 8 -11.89 -8.32 -32.46
C VAL A 8 -11.27 -8.23 -31.07
N LYS A 9 -11.92 -7.61 -30.07
CA LYS A 9 -11.47 -7.66 -28.66
C LYS A 9 -11.40 -9.08 -28.11
N ALA A 10 -12.40 -9.92 -28.39
CA ALA A 10 -12.37 -11.32 -27.97
C ALA A 10 -11.28 -12.13 -28.69
N LEU A 11 -11.01 -11.83 -29.96
CA LEU A 11 -9.90 -12.42 -30.72
C LEU A 11 -8.54 -11.89 -30.25
N GLU A 12 -8.41 -10.62 -29.90
CA GLU A 12 -7.19 -9.99 -29.38
C GLU A 12 -6.87 -10.51 -27.98
N SER A 13 -7.84 -10.54 -27.07
CA SER A 13 -7.69 -11.18 -25.75
C SER A 13 -7.39 -12.68 -25.89
N ALA A 14 -8.06 -13.40 -26.78
CA ALA A 14 -7.75 -14.81 -27.04
C ALA A 14 -6.37 -15.00 -27.71
N THR A 15 -5.87 -14.03 -28.47
CA THR A 15 -4.55 -14.12 -29.13
C THR A 15 -3.43 -13.82 -28.13
N ILE A 16 -3.61 -12.86 -27.24
CA ILE A 16 -2.69 -12.55 -26.13
C ILE A 16 -2.65 -13.72 -25.15
N ILE A 17 -3.80 -14.28 -24.78
CA ILE A 17 -3.89 -15.44 -23.88
C ILE A 17 -3.30 -16.69 -24.54
N ASN A 18 -3.57 -16.95 -25.83
CA ASN A 18 -2.94 -18.07 -26.54
C ASN A 18 -1.44 -17.87 -26.76
N ALA A 19 -0.94 -16.63 -26.84
CA ALA A 19 0.48 -16.33 -26.88
C ALA A 19 1.14 -16.61 -25.52
N GLU A 20 0.48 -16.25 -24.42
CA GLU A 20 0.96 -16.51 -23.05
C GLU A 20 0.94 -18.01 -22.72
N LEU A 21 -0.12 -18.75 -23.08
CA LEU A 21 -0.19 -20.21 -22.90
C LEU A 21 0.87 -20.96 -23.74
N LYS A 22 1.24 -20.39 -24.91
CA LYS A 22 2.30 -20.92 -25.77
C LYS A 22 3.70 -20.55 -25.27
N ARG A 23 3.85 -19.38 -24.63
CA ARG A 23 5.04 -18.93 -23.88
C ARG A 23 5.29 -19.80 -22.63
N LEU A 24 4.22 -20.21 -21.94
CA LEU A 24 4.25 -21.07 -20.75
C LEU A 24 4.32 -22.58 -21.05
N LYS A 25 4.44 -22.97 -22.33
CA LYS A 25 4.52 -24.38 -22.76
C LYS A 25 3.40 -25.30 -22.22
N ILE A 26 2.22 -24.78 -21.89
CA ILE A 26 1.12 -25.57 -21.28
C ILE A 26 0.62 -26.71 -22.19
N ASN A 27 0.87 -26.63 -23.51
CA ASN A 27 0.64 -27.72 -24.46
C ASN A 27 1.55 -28.96 -24.25
N GLU A 28 2.60 -28.83 -23.42
CA GLU A 28 3.57 -29.87 -23.09
C GLU A 28 3.19 -30.63 -21.79
N TRP A 29 2.19 -30.16 -21.03
CA TRP A 29 1.62 -30.85 -19.84
C TRP A 29 0.66 -32.00 -20.19
N GLY A 30 0.43 -32.22 -21.49
CA GLY A 30 -0.63 -33.04 -22.05
C GLY A 30 -1.49 -32.19 -23.00
N ASN A 31 -2.31 -32.84 -23.85
CA ASN A 31 -3.21 -32.11 -24.74
C ASN A 31 -4.17 -31.24 -23.90
N TYR A 32 -4.19 -29.91 -24.09
CA TYR A 32 -5.10 -28.98 -23.40
C TYR A 32 -6.56 -29.44 -23.45
N GLN A 33 -6.96 -30.12 -24.53
CA GLN A 33 -8.30 -30.70 -24.63
C GLN A 33 -8.55 -31.79 -23.57
N SER A 34 -7.55 -32.59 -23.21
CA SER A 34 -7.63 -33.58 -22.13
C SER A 34 -7.78 -32.92 -20.76
N ILE A 35 -7.03 -31.86 -20.49
CA ILE A 35 -7.11 -31.06 -19.26
C ILE A 35 -8.50 -30.42 -19.15
N LYS A 36 -8.99 -29.83 -20.25
CA LYS A 36 -10.33 -29.25 -20.33
C LYS A 36 -11.42 -30.30 -20.08
N ASN A 37 -11.29 -31.49 -20.67
CA ASN A 37 -12.23 -32.59 -20.42
C ASN A 37 -12.19 -33.07 -18.94
N ALA A 38 -11.04 -32.98 -18.26
CA ALA A 38 -10.93 -33.29 -16.83
C ALA A 38 -11.57 -32.20 -15.96
N ALA A 39 -11.33 -30.94 -16.29
CA ALA A 39 -11.97 -29.78 -15.65
C ALA A 39 -13.51 -29.80 -15.80
N GLU A 40 -14.01 -30.17 -16.98
CA GLU A 40 -15.44 -30.38 -17.23
C GLU A 40 -16.03 -31.45 -16.30
N LYS A 41 -15.32 -32.58 -16.11
CA LYS A 41 -15.76 -33.63 -15.17
C LYS A 41 -15.77 -33.13 -13.73
N LEU A 42 -14.76 -32.34 -13.32
CA LEU A 42 -14.69 -31.79 -11.97
C LEU A 42 -15.82 -30.78 -11.71
N ALA A 43 -16.07 -29.89 -12.66
CA ALA A 43 -17.12 -28.87 -12.56
C ALA A 43 -18.53 -29.47 -12.50
N VAL A 44 -18.82 -30.50 -13.30
CA VAL A 44 -20.09 -31.24 -13.22
C VAL A 44 -20.30 -31.84 -11.83
N ARG A 45 -19.25 -32.39 -11.22
CA ARG A 45 -19.32 -32.98 -9.88
C ARG A 45 -19.51 -31.91 -8.80
N ALA A 46 -18.76 -30.82 -8.87
CA ALA A 46 -18.93 -29.70 -7.94
C ALA A 46 -20.34 -29.11 -8.02
N ARG A 47 -20.92 -28.95 -9.22
CA ARG A 47 -22.33 -28.52 -9.39
C ARG A 47 -23.33 -29.51 -8.80
N SER A 48 -23.13 -30.81 -9.00
CA SER A 48 -23.98 -31.84 -8.40
C SER A 48 -23.93 -31.78 -6.87
N GLU A 49 -22.75 -31.55 -6.29
CA GLU A 49 -22.63 -31.44 -4.83
C GLU A 49 -23.23 -30.13 -4.30
N ALA A 50 -23.09 -29.02 -5.02
CA ALA A 50 -23.79 -27.77 -4.69
C ALA A 50 -25.32 -27.96 -4.66
N GLU A 51 -25.88 -28.77 -5.57
CA GLU A 51 -27.29 -29.15 -5.55
C GLU A 51 -27.63 -30.07 -4.36
N ASN A 52 -26.78 -31.04 -4.03
CA ASN A 52 -26.96 -31.91 -2.87
C ASN A 52 -26.96 -31.13 -1.54
N VAL A 53 -26.06 -30.16 -1.39
CA VAL A 53 -25.99 -29.23 -0.25
C VAL A 53 -27.29 -28.42 -0.14
N ARG A 54 -27.78 -27.86 -1.26
CA ARG A 54 -29.07 -27.14 -1.30
C ARG A 54 -30.25 -28.03 -0.91
N ASN A 55 -30.22 -29.30 -1.30
CA ASN A 55 -31.27 -30.28 -1.02
C ASN A 55 -31.12 -30.99 0.33
N LYS A 56 -30.12 -30.63 1.15
CA LYS A 56 -29.78 -31.28 2.43
C LYS A 56 -29.48 -32.79 2.31
N GLN A 57 -28.97 -33.23 1.16
CA GLN A 57 -28.61 -34.62 0.84
C GLN A 57 -27.10 -34.76 0.56
N HIS A 58 -26.27 -33.99 1.27
CA HIS A 58 -24.82 -33.90 1.01
C HIS A 58 -24.09 -35.25 1.16
N THR A 59 -23.06 -35.39 0.34
CA THR A 59 -22.14 -36.53 0.37
C THR A 59 -21.03 -36.25 1.40
N GLY A 60 -20.67 -37.23 2.23
CA GLY A 60 -19.61 -37.05 3.22
C GLY A 60 -18.23 -36.83 2.58
N GLU A 61 -17.37 -36.06 3.24
CA GLU A 61 -16.02 -35.68 2.78
C GLU A 61 -15.17 -36.88 2.33
N ASP A 62 -15.10 -37.94 3.14
CA ASP A 62 -14.37 -39.19 2.85
C ASP A 62 -14.77 -39.85 1.53
N GLN A 63 -16.01 -39.64 1.07
CA GLN A 63 -16.51 -40.23 -0.17
C GLN A 63 -16.18 -39.37 -1.40
N LEU A 64 -15.90 -38.08 -1.22
CA LEU A 64 -15.61 -37.12 -2.29
C LEU A 64 -14.11 -36.91 -2.52
N ARG A 65 -13.33 -36.85 -1.43
CA ARG A 65 -11.90 -36.51 -1.42
C ARG A 65 -11.08 -37.21 -2.49
N GLY A 66 -11.04 -38.54 -2.49
CA GLY A 66 -10.20 -39.29 -3.43
C GLY A 66 -10.52 -39.04 -4.91
N GLN A 67 -11.79 -38.83 -5.26
CA GLN A 67 -12.17 -38.56 -6.65
C GLN A 67 -11.84 -37.12 -7.08
N PHE A 68 -12.07 -36.14 -6.19
CA PHE A 68 -11.74 -34.74 -6.46
C PHE A 68 -10.23 -34.52 -6.53
N ALA A 69 -9.48 -35.10 -5.58
CA ALA A 69 -8.03 -35.01 -5.55
C ALA A 69 -7.40 -35.63 -6.81
N ARG A 70 -7.87 -36.80 -7.24
CA ARG A 70 -7.38 -37.45 -8.45
C ARG A 70 -7.59 -36.59 -9.70
N ILE A 71 -8.80 -36.07 -9.90
CA ILE A 71 -9.10 -35.25 -11.08
C ILE A 71 -8.31 -33.93 -11.03
N LEU A 72 -8.26 -33.27 -9.88
CA LEU A 72 -7.60 -31.99 -9.72
C LEU A 72 -6.07 -32.11 -9.84
N PHE A 73 -5.44 -32.97 -9.04
CA PHE A 73 -3.99 -33.03 -8.97
C PHE A 73 -3.38 -33.91 -10.06
N GLN A 74 -4.01 -35.02 -10.46
CA GLN A 74 -3.46 -35.91 -11.46
C GLN A 74 -3.95 -35.55 -12.87
N ASP A 75 -5.27 -35.51 -13.10
CA ASP A 75 -5.82 -35.34 -14.45
C ASP A 75 -5.69 -33.89 -14.99
N ILE A 76 -5.76 -32.87 -14.10
CA ILE A 76 -5.63 -31.45 -14.47
C ILE A 76 -4.21 -30.94 -14.28
N LEU A 77 -3.56 -31.26 -13.15
CA LEU A 77 -2.24 -30.71 -12.79
C LEU A 77 -1.07 -31.65 -13.05
N GLY A 78 -1.29 -32.91 -13.45
CA GLY A 78 -0.23 -33.81 -13.91
C GLY A 78 0.71 -34.35 -12.82
N TYR A 79 0.31 -34.32 -11.55
CA TYR A 79 1.06 -34.95 -10.45
C TYR A 79 1.05 -36.48 -10.55
N ASN A 80 2.18 -37.10 -10.20
CA ASN A 80 2.26 -38.56 -10.11
C ASN A 80 1.68 -39.07 -8.77
N ASP A 81 1.10 -40.27 -8.80
CA ASP A 81 0.46 -40.95 -7.65
C ASP A 81 1.40 -41.92 -6.91
N SER A 82 2.71 -41.91 -7.23
CA SER A 82 3.68 -42.86 -6.69
C SER A 82 5.04 -42.23 -6.44
N ILE A 83 5.67 -42.54 -5.31
CA ILE A 83 7.07 -42.20 -5.02
C ILE A 83 7.96 -42.88 -6.08
N SER A 84 8.55 -42.10 -6.98
CA SER A 84 9.56 -42.59 -7.93
C SER A 84 10.96 -42.50 -7.30
N ALA A 85 11.87 -43.39 -7.71
CA ALA A 85 13.25 -43.40 -7.22
C ALA A 85 14.15 -42.33 -7.87
N ILE A 86 13.58 -41.28 -8.47
CA ILE A 86 14.29 -40.26 -9.24
C ILE A 86 14.09 -38.92 -8.56
N ASN A 87 15.19 -38.30 -8.10
CA ASN A 87 15.17 -36.95 -7.52
C ASN A 87 14.56 -35.95 -8.53
N GLY A 88 13.54 -35.19 -8.12
CA GLY A 88 12.95 -34.11 -8.90
C GLY A 88 11.56 -34.38 -9.51
N ASP A 89 10.87 -35.46 -9.15
CA ASP A 89 9.49 -35.72 -9.62
C ASP A 89 8.43 -35.07 -8.72
N PHE A 90 7.41 -34.46 -9.33
CA PHE A 90 6.27 -33.82 -8.65
C PHE A 90 5.22 -34.88 -8.24
N ASN A 91 5.08 -35.13 -6.94
CA ASN A 91 4.22 -36.19 -6.42
C ASN A 91 3.06 -35.61 -5.59
N TYR A 92 1.87 -36.21 -5.74
CA TYR A 92 0.76 -36.06 -4.82
C TYR A 92 0.70 -37.31 -3.94
N MET A 93 0.59 -37.15 -2.63
CA MET A 93 0.43 -38.25 -1.69
C MET A 93 -0.87 -38.13 -0.91
N GLU A 94 -1.78 -39.08 -1.16
CA GLU A 94 -2.95 -39.33 -0.32
C GLU A 94 -2.53 -40.26 0.82
N GLU A 95 -2.39 -39.69 2.02
CA GLU A 95 -2.35 -40.36 3.33
C GLU A 95 -1.56 -41.70 3.45
N LYS A 96 -0.30 -41.62 3.95
CA LYS A 96 0.35 -42.70 4.74
C LYS A 96 1.63 -42.25 5.48
N SER A 97 1.55 -42.25 6.82
CA SER A 97 2.61 -42.57 7.80
C SER A 97 4.07 -42.17 7.49
N ALA A 98 4.39 -40.88 7.45
CA ALA A 98 5.79 -40.44 7.46
C ALA A 98 6.27 -39.99 8.85
N LEU A 99 5.36 -39.62 9.74
CA LEU A 99 5.65 -39.13 11.09
C LEU A 99 4.74 -39.83 12.09
N ASP A 100 5.33 -40.42 13.13
CA ASP A 100 4.68 -41.24 14.15
C ASP A 100 3.86 -40.36 15.15
N SER A 101 2.90 -39.58 14.64
CA SER A 101 2.08 -38.66 15.43
C SER A 101 0.59 -38.79 15.07
N SER A 102 -0.32 -38.65 16.02
CA SER A 102 -1.75 -38.96 15.85
C SER A 102 -2.59 -37.91 15.08
N LYS A 103 -1.95 -36.97 14.36
CA LYS A 103 -2.63 -35.91 13.61
C LYS A 103 -1.90 -35.65 12.28
N HIS A 104 -2.63 -35.66 11.16
CA HIS A 104 -2.05 -35.58 9.80
C HIS A 104 -2.92 -34.70 8.90
N ALA A 105 -2.31 -34.11 7.87
CA ALA A 105 -3.02 -33.44 6.79
C ALA A 105 -3.72 -34.43 5.86
N ASP A 106 -4.76 -33.95 5.18
CA ASP A 106 -5.50 -34.74 4.20
C ASP A 106 -4.73 -34.98 2.89
N GLY A 107 -3.75 -34.17 2.56
CA GLY A 107 -2.92 -34.42 1.39
C GLY A 107 -1.64 -33.61 1.41
N LEU A 108 -0.62 -34.13 0.71
CA LEU A 108 0.66 -33.48 0.55
C LEU A 108 1.04 -33.41 -0.92
N ILE A 109 1.57 -32.27 -1.33
CA ILE A 109 2.23 -32.08 -2.62
C ILE A 109 3.71 -31.81 -2.35
N GLY A 110 4.61 -32.51 -3.02
CA GLY A 110 6.04 -32.36 -2.78
C GLY A 110 6.92 -33.24 -3.66
N ASP A 111 8.23 -33.15 -3.39
CA ASP A 111 9.21 -34.14 -3.84
C ASP A 111 9.43 -35.14 -2.68
N PHE A 112 9.29 -36.42 -2.95
CA PHE A 112 9.29 -37.46 -1.92
C PHE A 112 10.25 -38.56 -2.35
N SER A 113 11.20 -38.95 -1.50
CA SER A 113 12.18 -39.99 -1.80
C SER A 113 12.22 -41.09 -0.73
N ILE A 114 12.63 -42.30 -1.12
CA ILE A 114 12.78 -43.43 -0.22
C ILE A 114 14.18 -43.37 0.41
N GLY A 115 14.26 -43.20 1.73
CA GLY A 115 15.53 -43.23 2.46
C GLY A 115 16.21 -44.60 2.43
N ASP A 116 17.53 -44.62 2.66
CA ASP A 116 18.39 -45.82 2.64
C ASP A 116 17.81 -46.99 3.45
N GLU A 117 18.03 -48.22 2.97
CA GLU A 117 17.38 -49.48 3.42
C GLU A 117 17.50 -49.79 4.94
N SER A 118 18.33 -49.05 5.69
CA SER A 118 18.49 -49.23 7.14
C SER A 118 17.48 -48.49 8.02
N ASP A 119 16.76 -47.46 7.55
CA ASP A 119 15.93 -46.61 8.45
C ASP A 119 14.46 -46.37 8.05
N ARG A 120 13.98 -46.83 6.89
CA ARG A 120 12.55 -46.77 6.46
C ARG A 120 11.82 -45.41 6.66
N LYS A 121 12.52 -44.28 6.82
CA LYS A 121 11.92 -42.94 6.83
C LYS A 121 12.04 -42.33 5.44
N ALA A 122 10.91 -41.94 4.86
CA ALA A 122 10.88 -41.20 3.61
C ALA A 122 11.39 -39.77 3.85
N ASP A 123 12.20 -39.24 2.94
CA ASP A 123 12.54 -37.82 2.94
C ASP A 123 11.39 -37.05 2.30
N LEU A 124 10.82 -36.09 3.05
CA LEU A 124 9.60 -35.39 2.68
C LEU A 124 9.88 -33.92 2.35
N ASN A 125 10.06 -33.62 1.07
CA ASN A 125 10.15 -32.24 0.62
C ASN A 125 8.75 -31.69 0.24
N VAL A 126 7.97 -31.32 1.26
CA VAL A 126 6.59 -30.84 1.11
C VAL A 126 6.55 -29.41 0.57
N LYS A 127 5.90 -29.21 -0.58
CA LYS A 127 5.63 -27.90 -1.20
C LYS A 127 4.30 -27.30 -0.76
N ALA A 128 3.29 -28.15 -0.53
CA ALA A 128 1.99 -27.71 -0.04
C ALA A 128 1.26 -28.76 0.78
N VAL A 129 0.50 -28.28 1.77
CA VAL A 129 -0.47 -29.07 2.55
C VAL A 129 -1.86 -28.85 1.99
N ILE A 130 -2.64 -29.92 1.92
CA ILE A 130 -4.02 -29.92 1.48
C ILE A 130 -4.90 -30.35 2.66
N GLU A 131 -5.93 -29.56 2.91
CA GLU A 131 -7.04 -29.89 3.82
C GLU A 131 -8.35 -29.88 3.04
N TRP A 132 -9.15 -30.93 3.20
CA TRP A 132 -10.47 -31.02 2.62
C TRP A 132 -11.51 -30.71 3.69
N GLU A 133 -12.59 -30.04 3.30
CA GLU A 133 -13.68 -29.67 4.19
C GLU A 133 -15.01 -30.14 3.60
N ASP A 134 -16.01 -30.33 4.47
CA ASP A 134 -17.37 -30.66 4.04
C ASP A 134 -17.90 -29.59 3.06
N ALA A 135 -18.67 -30.00 2.04
CA ALA A 135 -19.21 -29.06 1.04
C ALA A 135 -20.14 -27.97 1.60
N ARG A 136 -20.60 -28.11 2.84
CA ARG A 136 -21.35 -27.09 3.59
C ARG A 136 -20.46 -26.04 4.26
N TYR A 137 -19.15 -26.24 4.26
CA TYR A 137 -18.20 -25.35 4.90
C TYR A 137 -18.21 -23.98 4.24
N ASP A 138 -18.61 -22.97 5.02
CA ASP A 138 -18.66 -21.58 4.60
C ASP A 138 -17.45 -20.85 5.16
N TYR A 139 -16.51 -20.49 4.31
CA TYR A 139 -15.25 -19.87 4.71
C TYR A 139 -15.39 -18.45 5.29
N ASP A 140 -16.54 -17.79 5.14
CA ASP A 140 -16.72 -16.37 5.49
C ASP A 140 -17.37 -16.17 6.89
N THR A 141 -17.46 -17.24 7.69
CA THR A 141 -18.01 -17.19 9.05
C THR A 141 -16.92 -17.23 10.12
N THR A 142 -17.16 -16.66 11.30
CA THR A 142 -16.14 -16.60 12.37
C THR A 142 -15.80 -17.96 12.99
N ASP A 143 -16.63 -19.00 12.80
CA ASP A 143 -16.41 -20.36 13.33
C ASP A 143 -15.66 -21.27 12.34
N SER A 144 -15.57 -20.88 11.06
CA SER A 144 -14.91 -21.59 9.97
C SER A 144 -13.43 -21.24 9.80
N SER A 145 -12.80 -20.61 10.80
CA SER A 145 -11.34 -20.50 10.84
C SER A 145 -10.67 -21.80 11.28
N LYS A 146 -11.41 -22.76 11.85
CA LYS A 146 -10.83 -23.99 12.44
C LYS A 146 -10.14 -24.88 11.41
N GLY A 147 -10.76 -25.08 10.24
CA GLY A 147 -10.22 -25.91 9.17
C GLY A 147 -9.01 -25.30 8.48
N VAL A 148 -9.10 -24.01 8.16
CA VAL A 148 -7.98 -23.23 7.63
C VAL A 148 -6.83 -23.23 8.65
N MET A 149 -7.10 -22.93 9.92
CA MET A 149 -6.08 -22.97 10.98
C MET A 149 -5.51 -24.38 11.18
N GLN A 150 -6.31 -25.43 11.01
CA GLN A 150 -5.86 -26.82 11.07
C GLN A 150 -4.89 -27.15 9.93
N ALA A 151 -5.21 -26.75 8.70
CA ALA A 151 -4.33 -26.86 7.54
C ALA A 151 -2.99 -26.13 7.76
N PHE A 152 -3.02 -24.93 8.36
CA PHE A 152 -1.83 -24.17 8.72
C PHE A 152 -1.03 -24.81 9.87
N ASN A 153 -1.70 -25.41 10.86
CA ASN A 153 -1.04 -26.16 11.92
C ASN A 153 -0.32 -27.40 11.37
N TYR A 154 -0.92 -28.09 10.39
CA TYR A 154 -0.25 -29.17 9.68
C TYR A 154 0.92 -28.66 8.85
N SER A 155 0.76 -27.55 8.14
CA SER A 155 1.86 -26.89 7.43
C SER A 155 3.04 -26.60 8.36
N ALA A 156 2.79 -26.12 9.58
CA ALA A 156 3.84 -25.89 10.58
C ALA A 156 4.51 -27.18 11.07
N LEU A 157 3.79 -28.30 11.13
CA LEU A 157 4.35 -29.61 11.49
C LEU A 157 5.27 -30.18 10.41
N TYR A 158 4.92 -30.00 9.12
CA TYR A 158 5.74 -30.47 7.99
C TYR A 158 6.91 -29.54 7.66
N HIS A 159 6.87 -28.27 8.11
CA HIS A 159 7.95 -27.30 7.97
C HIS A 159 9.28 -27.74 8.64
N PHE A 160 9.22 -28.61 9.66
CA PHE A 160 10.41 -29.19 10.30
C PHE A 160 11.20 -30.14 9.38
N HIS A 161 10.59 -30.60 8.27
CA HIS A 161 11.20 -31.54 7.33
C HIS A 161 11.49 -30.91 5.96
N SER A 162 10.91 -29.75 5.63
CA SER A 162 11.20 -29.02 4.39
C SER A 162 11.03 -27.50 4.57
N THR A 163 12.04 -26.73 4.14
CA THR A 163 11.99 -25.26 4.14
C THR A 163 11.21 -24.69 2.94
N LEU A 164 10.90 -25.50 1.93
CA LEU A 164 10.28 -25.09 0.66
C LEU A 164 8.74 -24.93 0.72
N GLN A 165 8.14 -25.12 1.89
CA GLN A 165 6.70 -25.16 2.04
C GLN A 165 6.08 -23.74 2.07
N LYS A 166 5.50 -23.32 0.94
CA LYS A 166 5.01 -21.93 0.75
C LYS A 166 3.49 -21.81 0.71
N TYR A 167 2.76 -22.92 0.70
CA TYR A 167 1.34 -22.90 0.34
C TYR A 167 0.47 -23.87 1.14
N VAL A 168 -0.75 -23.43 1.42
CA VAL A 168 -1.81 -24.22 2.05
C VAL A 168 -3.02 -24.21 1.12
N LEU A 169 -3.52 -25.40 0.78
CA LEU A 169 -4.73 -25.58 -0.03
C LEU A 169 -5.86 -26.01 0.90
N VAL A 170 -6.99 -25.32 0.82
CA VAL A 170 -8.22 -25.72 1.50
C VAL A 170 -9.35 -25.77 0.49
N SER A 171 -10.09 -26.88 0.45
CA SER A 171 -11.18 -27.06 -0.52
C SER A 171 -12.40 -27.70 0.12
N ASN A 172 -13.57 -27.12 -0.16
CA ASN A 172 -14.88 -27.66 0.24
C ASN A 172 -15.58 -28.33 -0.96
N PHE A 173 -14.82 -28.78 -1.96
CA PHE A 173 -15.32 -29.38 -3.22
C PHE A 173 -16.08 -28.41 -4.15
N LEU A 174 -16.50 -27.24 -3.67
CA LEU A 174 -17.15 -26.20 -4.47
C LEU A 174 -16.18 -25.07 -4.82
N THR A 175 -15.33 -24.72 -3.86
CA THR A 175 -14.32 -23.67 -3.95
C THR A 175 -12.99 -24.23 -3.49
N LEU A 176 -11.93 -23.90 -4.22
CA LEU A 176 -10.55 -24.14 -3.84
C LEU A 176 -9.92 -22.82 -3.41
N ARG A 177 -9.39 -22.74 -2.19
CA ARG A 177 -8.64 -21.61 -1.66
C ARG A 177 -7.15 -21.97 -1.56
N LEU A 178 -6.29 -21.15 -2.15
CA LEU A 178 -4.83 -21.24 -2.02
C LEU A 178 -4.31 -20.09 -1.17
N TYR A 179 -3.68 -20.42 -0.05
CA TYR A 179 -3.02 -19.47 0.83
C TYR A 179 -1.51 -19.49 0.63
N ARG A 180 -0.85 -18.35 0.83
CA ARG A 180 0.61 -18.21 0.79
C ARG A 180 1.10 -17.43 1.99
N GLY A 181 1.92 -18.05 2.84
CA GLY A 181 2.58 -17.41 3.99
C GLY A 181 1.68 -17.11 5.20
N ASP A 182 0.43 -16.68 5.02
CA ASP A 182 -0.51 -16.39 6.11
C ASP A 182 -1.96 -16.83 5.86
N VAL A 183 -2.77 -16.80 6.92
CA VAL A 183 -4.18 -17.25 6.94
C VAL A 183 -5.19 -16.20 6.47
N HIS A 184 -4.75 -14.97 6.17
CA HIS A 184 -5.64 -13.82 5.98
C HIS A 184 -5.92 -13.52 4.51
N SER A 185 -5.04 -13.93 3.60
CA SER A 185 -5.22 -13.76 2.16
C SER A 185 -5.12 -15.09 1.41
N ALA A 186 -6.19 -15.46 0.71
CA ALA A 186 -6.23 -16.61 -0.19
C ALA A 186 -6.72 -16.21 -1.57
N GLN A 187 -6.14 -16.83 -2.58
CA GLN A 187 -6.71 -16.84 -3.93
C GLN A 187 -7.81 -17.91 -3.99
N GLU A 188 -8.98 -17.53 -4.47
CA GLU A 188 -10.14 -18.42 -4.56
C GLU A 188 -10.45 -18.82 -6.01
N PHE A 189 -10.84 -20.08 -6.18
CA PHE A 189 -11.25 -20.66 -7.45
C PHE A 189 -12.57 -21.40 -7.31
N ASP A 190 -13.55 -21.03 -8.12
CA ASP A 190 -14.86 -21.67 -8.16
C ASP A 190 -14.79 -22.96 -9.01
N LEU A 191 -14.77 -24.11 -8.33
CA LEU A 191 -14.69 -25.41 -8.99
C LEU A 191 -15.98 -25.73 -9.76
N THR A 192 -17.12 -25.12 -9.42
CA THR A 192 -18.40 -25.34 -10.13
C THR A 192 -18.41 -24.74 -11.54
N ARG A 193 -17.46 -23.85 -11.84
CA ARG A 193 -17.30 -23.16 -13.12
C ARG A 193 -15.98 -23.47 -13.81
N LEU A 194 -15.27 -24.50 -13.36
CA LEU A 194 -13.95 -24.84 -13.89
C LEU A 194 -13.99 -25.34 -15.34
N ASP A 195 -15.17 -25.64 -15.89
CA ASP A 195 -15.39 -25.90 -17.30
C ASP A 195 -15.33 -24.64 -18.18
N GLU A 196 -15.45 -23.44 -17.58
CA GLU A 196 -15.25 -22.19 -18.29
C GLU A 196 -13.77 -21.97 -18.59
N ASP A 197 -13.44 -21.74 -19.87
CA ASP A 197 -12.05 -21.51 -20.29
C ASP A 197 -11.36 -20.41 -19.46
N LYS A 198 -12.08 -19.34 -19.10
CA LYS A 198 -11.52 -18.26 -18.26
C LYS A 198 -11.15 -18.74 -16.85
N GLN A 199 -11.99 -19.56 -16.21
CA GLN A 199 -11.76 -20.05 -14.83
C GLN A 199 -10.63 -21.08 -14.82
N LEU A 200 -10.67 -22.05 -15.75
CA LEU A 200 -9.61 -23.04 -15.91
C LEU A 200 -8.27 -22.37 -16.21
N GLN A 201 -8.24 -21.41 -17.13
CA GLN A 201 -7.01 -20.70 -17.48
C GLN A 201 -6.51 -19.83 -16.34
N THR A 202 -7.39 -19.15 -15.58
CA THR A 202 -6.98 -18.37 -14.40
C THR A 202 -6.36 -19.28 -13.34
N LEU A 203 -6.96 -20.45 -13.08
CA LEU A 203 -6.39 -21.46 -12.20
C LEU A 203 -5.01 -21.91 -12.69
N LEU A 204 -4.87 -22.29 -13.97
CA LEU A 204 -3.61 -22.77 -14.53
C LEU A 204 -2.51 -21.69 -14.55
N LEU A 205 -2.84 -20.44 -14.92
CA LEU A 205 -1.93 -19.29 -14.91
C LEU A 205 -1.45 -18.97 -13.49
N PHE A 206 -2.38 -18.92 -12.54
CA PHE A 206 -2.06 -18.63 -11.15
C PHE A 206 -1.20 -19.74 -10.52
N LEU A 207 -1.52 -21.00 -10.79
CA LEU A 207 -0.73 -22.14 -10.32
C LEU A 207 0.65 -22.19 -11.00
N HIS A 208 0.76 -21.81 -12.28
CA HIS A 208 2.05 -21.65 -12.94
C HIS A 208 2.88 -20.53 -12.30
N ALA A 209 2.30 -19.34 -12.11
CA ALA A 209 2.95 -18.21 -11.43
C ALA A 209 3.39 -18.55 -10.00
N SER A 210 2.63 -19.46 -9.35
CA SER A 210 2.90 -19.97 -8.00
C SER A 210 3.83 -21.19 -7.97
N ARG A 211 4.28 -21.69 -9.13
CA ARG A 211 5.15 -22.88 -9.32
C ARG A 211 4.56 -24.21 -8.84
N PHE A 212 3.25 -24.38 -8.99
CA PHE A 212 2.48 -25.57 -8.61
C PHE A 212 2.28 -26.59 -9.73
N ALA A 213 2.87 -26.40 -10.90
CA ALA A 213 2.60 -27.26 -12.04
C ALA A 213 3.89 -27.85 -12.65
N PRO A 214 3.84 -29.09 -13.16
CA PRO A 214 5.01 -29.83 -13.61
C PRO A 214 5.48 -29.36 -15.00
N ASN A 215 6.66 -28.75 -15.10
CA ASN A 215 7.30 -28.56 -16.41
C ASN A 215 8.10 -29.80 -16.80
N LYS A 216 7.54 -30.60 -17.71
CA LYS A 216 8.31 -31.63 -18.43
C LYS A 216 9.12 -30.94 -19.53
N GLU A 217 10.44 -30.92 -19.33
CA GLU A 217 11.52 -30.54 -20.26
C GLU A 217 11.91 -29.05 -20.37
N GLY A 218 13.07 -28.77 -19.76
CA GLY A 218 13.95 -27.63 -20.08
C GLY A 218 13.70 -26.40 -19.22
N GLY A 219 14.42 -26.32 -18.09
CA GLY A 219 14.42 -25.17 -17.20
C GLY A 219 14.63 -23.87 -17.96
N SER A 220 13.73 -22.91 -17.77
CA SER A 220 14.03 -21.54 -18.11
C SER A 220 15.16 -21.06 -17.20
N ALA A 221 16.01 -20.16 -17.69
CA ALA A 221 17.08 -19.54 -16.91
C ALA A 221 16.55 -18.89 -15.61
N SER A 222 15.27 -18.50 -15.58
CA SER A 222 14.58 -18.02 -14.38
C SER A 222 14.26 -19.11 -13.35
N ASP A 223 14.07 -20.37 -13.75
CA ASP A 223 13.71 -21.45 -12.81
C ASP A 223 14.93 -22.02 -12.07
N GLU A 224 16.09 -22.09 -12.75
CA GLU A 224 17.39 -22.40 -12.11
C GLU A 224 17.84 -21.27 -11.18
N PHE A 225 17.53 -20.00 -11.54
CA PHE A 225 17.87 -18.80 -10.77
C PHE A 225 17.25 -18.80 -9.36
N TYR A 226 15.98 -19.19 -9.20
CA TYR A 226 15.31 -19.16 -7.90
C TYR A 226 15.43 -20.47 -7.08
N ALA A 227 16.10 -21.49 -7.60
CA ALA A 227 16.46 -22.69 -6.83
C ALA A 227 17.70 -22.47 -5.94
N VAL A 228 18.46 -21.40 -6.19
CA VAL A 228 19.74 -21.08 -5.53
C VAL A 228 19.64 -19.81 -4.67
N VAL A 229 18.51 -19.09 -4.70
CA VAL A 229 18.25 -17.94 -3.81
C VAL A 229 18.12 -18.47 -2.37
N PRO A 230 18.98 -18.05 -1.43
CA PRO A 230 18.84 -18.36 -0.02
C PRO A 230 17.48 -17.90 0.49
N GLU A 231 16.80 -18.75 1.24
CA GLU A 231 15.64 -18.33 2.05
C GLU A 231 16.14 -17.50 3.23
N ASP A 232 16.51 -16.26 2.97
CA ASP A 232 16.79 -15.29 4.01
C ASP A 232 15.55 -14.42 4.16
N GLU A 233 14.84 -14.57 5.29
CA GLU A 233 14.12 -13.52 6.00
C GLU A 233 13.33 -14.16 7.17
N ASN A 234 13.79 -13.92 8.40
CA ASN A 234 12.98 -14.23 9.59
C ASN A 234 12.49 -12.90 10.20
N PRO A 235 11.22 -12.51 9.96
CA PRO A 235 10.65 -11.30 10.54
C PRO A 235 10.72 -11.29 12.07
N ALA A 236 10.70 -12.46 12.72
CA ALA A 236 10.79 -12.56 14.18
C ALA A 236 12.18 -12.16 14.69
N VAL A 237 13.26 -12.59 14.01
CA VAL A 237 14.64 -12.19 14.36
C VAL A 237 14.82 -10.69 14.18
N THR A 238 14.29 -10.14 13.07
CA THR A 238 14.36 -8.69 12.82
C THR A 238 13.58 -7.90 13.88
N ALA A 239 12.41 -8.39 14.28
CA ALA A 239 11.57 -7.73 15.27
C ALA A 239 12.16 -7.77 16.68
N GLU A 240 12.72 -8.91 17.08
CA GLU A 240 13.43 -9.08 18.34
C GLU A 240 14.68 -8.20 18.41
N ALA A 241 15.49 -8.21 17.37
CA ALA A 241 16.71 -7.39 17.25
C ALA A 241 16.40 -5.88 17.37
N ALA A 242 15.40 -5.39 16.65
CA ALA A 242 15.02 -3.97 16.70
C ALA A 242 14.45 -3.57 18.06
N LYS A 243 13.68 -4.44 18.71
CA LYS A 243 13.16 -4.22 20.06
C LYS A 243 14.29 -4.08 21.09
N GLU A 244 15.28 -4.97 21.06
CA GLU A 244 16.38 -4.92 22.02
C GLU A 244 17.31 -3.71 21.79
N LEU A 245 17.56 -3.31 20.54
CA LEU A 245 18.26 -2.05 20.25
C LEU A 245 17.47 -0.81 20.72
N GLY A 246 16.14 -0.85 20.66
CA GLY A 246 15.30 0.22 21.19
C GLY A 246 15.37 0.36 22.71
N HIS A 247 15.34 -0.75 23.43
CA HIS A 247 15.57 -0.75 24.88
C HIS A 247 16.94 -0.17 25.23
N LEU A 248 17.98 -0.53 24.48
CA LEU A 248 19.32 0.02 24.65
C LEU A 248 19.33 1.55 24.42
N ALA A 249 18.64 2.03 23.40
CA ALA A 249 18.53 3.46 23.11
C ALA A 249 17.89 4.25 24.26
N ASP A 250 16.79 3.73 24.81
CA ASP A 250 16.08 4.33 25.93
C ASP A 250 16.96 4.45 27.17
N GLU A 251 17.70 3.38 27.47
CA GLU A 251 18.58 3.31 28.64
C GLU A 251 19.75 4.31 28.51
N LEU A 252 20.34 4.43 27.31
CA LEU A 252 21.36 5.44 27.00
C LEU A 252 20.82 6.87 27.15
N LYS A 253 19.59 7.12 26.71
CA LYS A 253 18.93 8.43 26.80
C LYS A 253 18.64 8.83 28.24
N GLN A 254 18.07 7.93 29.02
CA GLN A 254 17.61 8.22 30.39
C GLN A 254 18.76 8.32 31.39
N THR A 255 19.83 7.54 31.21
CA THR A 255 20.83 7.33 32.25
C THR A 255 22.12 8.10 32.02
N HIS A 256 22.46 8.45 30.77
CA HIS A 256 23.81 8.92 30.41
C HIS A 256 23.87 10.21 29.59
N GLY A 257 22.72 10.89 29.36
CA GLY A 257 22.69 12.25 28.82
C GLY A 257 23.20 12.41 27.39
N TYR A 258 23.27 11.33 26.61
CA TYR A 258 23.52 11.39 25.18
C TYR A 258 22.40 12.16 24.47
N SER A 259 22.77 12.97 23.48
CA SER A 259 21.81 13.52 22.53
C SER A 259 21.26 12.41 21.63
N GLU A 260 20.05 12.59 21.10
CA GLU A 260 19.45 11.62 20.16
C GLU A 260 20.39 11.30 18.99
N LYS A 261 21.08 12.32 18.46
CA LYS A 261 22.09 12.17 17.42
C LYS A 261 23.22 11.20 17.81
N GLU A 262 23.76 11.32 19.02
CA GLU A 262 24.86 10.46 19.48
C GLU A 262 24.40 9.00 19.68
N ILE A 263 23.15 8.80 20.14
CA ILE A 263 22.54 7.47 20.29
C ILE A 263 22.37 6.82 18.91
N ASN A 264 21.84 7.57 17.96
CA ASN A 264 21.58 7.09 16.60
C ASN A 264 22.88 6.66 15.91
N VAL A 265 23.91 7.50 15.96
CA VAL A 265 25.22 7.16 15.38
C VAL A 265 25.81 5.91 16.04
N LEU A 266 25.75 5.80 17.37
CA LEU A 266 26.26 4.63 18.08
C LEU A 266 25.53 3.34 17.67
N LEU A 267 24.20 3.36 17.68
CA LEU A 267 23.39 2.19 17.38
C LEU A 267 23.48 1.77 15.92
N THR A 268 23.52 2.72 14.97
CA THR A 268 23.71 2.44 13.54
C THR A 268 25.08 1.78 13.27
N ARG A 269 26.12 2.17 14.01
CA ARG A 269 27.45 1.54 13.89
C ARG A 269 27.53 0.17 14.55
N ILE A 270 26.89 0.01 15.71
CA ILE A 270 26.79 -1.29 16.39
C ILE A 270 26.02 -2.26 15.48
N LEU A 271 24.90 -1.83 14.89
CA LEU A 271 24.16 -2.59 13.91
C LEU A 271 25.04 -3.05 12.74
N PHE A 272 25.77 -2.13 12.12
CA PHE A 272 26.69 -2.48 11.04
C PHE A 272 27.72 -3.51 11.51
N ALA A 273 28.29 -3.32 12.69
CA ALA A 273 29.31 -4.21 13.23
C ALA A 273 28.78 -5.62 13.53
N LEU A 274 27.55 -5.72 14.04
CA LEU A 274 26.84 -6.97 14.28
C LEU A 274 26.52 -7.70 12.97
N PHE A 275 25.99 -6.98 11.99
CA PHE A 275 25.74 -7.52 10.65
C PHE A 275 27.04 -7.98 9.97
N ALA A 276 28.10 -7.18 10.07
CA ALA A 276 29.39 -7.50 9.50
C ALA A 276 30.00 -8.78 10.11
N ASP A 277 29.74 -9.02 11.40
CA ASP A 277 30.18 -10.21 12.13
C ASP A 277 29.55 -11.51 11.62
N ASP A 278 28.26 -11.46 11.31
CA ASP A 278 27.48 -12.64 10.90
C ASP A 278 27.46 -12.88 9.39
N THR A 279 28.00 -11.94 8.60
CA THR A 279 28.03 -12.01 7.13
C THR A 279 29.44 -12.11 6.54
N GLU A 280 30.42 -12.51 7.38
CA GLU A 280 31.84 -12.71 7.03
C GLU A 280 32.58 -11.44 6.56
N ILE A 281 32.00 -10.25 6.73
CA ILE A 281 32.75 -8.98 6.58
C ILE A 281 33.81 -8.90 7.69
N PHE A 282 33.45 -9.28 8.92
CA PHE A 282 34.40 -9.54 10.00
C PHE A 282 34.57 -11.05 10.17
N GLU A 283 35.75 -11.55 9.83
CA GLU A 283 36.02 -12.99 9.91
C GLU A 283 35.89 -13.52 11.35
N GLY A 284 35.11 -14.59 11.55
CA GLY A 284 35.11 -15.38 12.80
C GLY A 284 34.41 -14.72 14.00
N HIS A 285 33.36 -13.93 13.77
CA HIS A 285 32.60 -13.24 14.82
C HIS A 285 33.47 -12.34 15.73
N LYS A 286 34.41 -11.60 15.13
CA LYS A 286 35.38 -10.75 15.84
C LYS A 286 34.74 -9.65 16.68
N PHE A 287 33.64 -9.06 16.24
CA PHE A 287 32.95 -8.02 17.02
C PHE A 287 32.28 -8.60 18.27
N THR A 288 31.68 -9.77 18.15
CA THR A 288 31.15 -10.53 19.29
C THR A 288 32.27 -10.90 20.26
N GLN A 289 33.40 -11.40 19.76
CA GLN A 289 34.59 -11.68 20.58
C GLN A 289 35.14 -10.41 21.25
N PHE A 290 35.14 -9.27 20.57
CA PHE A 290 35.55 -7.97 21.13
C PHE A 290 34.68 -7.61 22.34
N LEU A 291 33.36 -7.73 22.21
CA LEU A 291 32.43 -7.47 23.31
C LEU A 291 32.59 -8.46 24.47
N GLU A 292 32.78 -9.76 24.17
CA GLU A 292 33.01 -10.79 25.19
C GLU A 292 34.31 -10.60 25.97
N GLN A 293 35.42 -10.32 25.27
CA GLN A 293 36.71 -10.05 25.90
C GLN A 293 36.63 -8.82 26.79
N TYR A 294 35.96 -7.76 26.35
CA TYR A 294 35.80 -6.53 27.13
C TYR A 294 35.08 -6.79 28.46
N VAL A 295 33.91 -7.45 28.39
CA VAL A 295 33.09 -7.71 29.59
C VAL A 295 33.72 -8.74 30.53
N THR A 296 34.47 -9.72 30.00
CA THR A 296 35.14 -10.75 30.80
C THR A 296 36.35 -10.20 31.56
N VAL A 297 37.14 -9.32 30.94
CA VAL A 297 38.34 -8.74 31.56
C VAL A 297 37.99 -7.63 32.54
N ARG A 298 36.84 -6.95 32.37
CA ARG A 298 36.47 -5.76 33.16
C ARG A 298 34.99 -5.80 33.62
N PRO A 299 34.64 -6.74 34.51
CA PRO A 299 33.24 -6.99 34.92
C PRO A 299 32.63 -5.89 35.80
N ASP A 300 33.43 -4.93 36.29
CA ASP A 300 33.00 -3.86 37.20
C ASP A 300 32.54 -2.57 36.49
N GLY A 301 32.63 -2.51 35.16
CA GLY A 301 32.21 -1.35 34.35
C GLY A 301 33.08 -0.10 34.55
N THR A 302 34.26 -0.22 35.15
CA THR A 302 35.10 0.91 35.56
C THR A 302 35.84 1.60 34.40
N THR A 303 35.85 1.01 33.20
CA THR A 303 36.34 1.65 31.97
C THR A 303 35.24 1.82 30.94
N ASN A 304 35.47 2.77 30.05
CA ASN A 304 34.49 3.34 29.14
C ASN A 304 34.45 2.56 27.81
N LEU A 305 33.46 1.65 27.63
CA LEU A 305 33.31 0.86 26.40
C LEU A 305 33.29 1.75 25.14
N ILE A 306 32.71 2.95 25.23
CA ILE A 306 32.68 3.90 24.12
C ILE A 306 34.09 4.30 23.69
N THR A 307 35.07 4.33 24.60
CA THR A 307 36.47 4.62 24.24
C THR A 307 37.09 3.49 23.41
N GLU A 308 36.83 2.24 23.76
CA GLU A 308 37.28 1.10 22.97
C GLU A 308 36.52 1.02 21.63
N LEU A 309 35.20 1.27 21.62
CA LEU A 309 34.41 1.37 20.40
C LEU A 309 34.90 2.50 19.49
N ASN A 310 35.26 3.67 20.03
CA ASN A 310 35.86 4.75 19.24
C ASN A 310 37.21 4.32 18.63
N THR A 311 37.99 3.51 19.35
CA THR A 311 39.24 2.96 18.82
C THR A 311 38.95 1.99 17.68
N LEU A 312 37.98 1.08 17.85
CA LEU A 312 37.51 0.19 16.79
C LEU A 312 36.98 0.98 15.58
N PHE A 313 36.12 1.97 15.79
CA PHE A 313 35.58 2.80 14.72
C PHE A 313 36.67 3.56 13.98
N ARG A 314 37.67 4.10 14.68
CA ARG A 314 38.86 4.69 14.03
C ARG A 314 39.58 3.68 13.14
N ILE A 315 39.75 2.44 13.59
CA ILE A 315 40.37 1.38 12.79
C ILE A 315 39.53 1.10 11.55
N LEU A 316 38.21 0.91 11.70
CA LEU A 316 37.28 0.71 10.58
C LEU A 316 37.29 1.90 9.59
N ASN A 317 37.71 3.08 10.05
CA ASN A 317 37.83 4.33 9.29
C ASN A 317 39.24 4.63 8.72
N SER A 318 40.24 3.77 8.96
CA SER A 318 41.63 4.03 8.56
C SER A 318 42.15 2.92 7.66
N ASP A 319 42.91 3.28 6.63
CA ASP A 319 43.63 2.30 5.80
C ASP A 319 44.84 1.70 6.55
N TYR A 320 45.46 0.65 5.99
CA TYR A 320 46.60 -0.01 6.64
C TYR A 320 47.81 0.93 6.89
N PRO A 321 48.24 1.77 5.93
CA PRO A 321 49.28 2.77 6.17
C PRO A 321 48.99 3.75 7.32
N GLU A 322 47.73 4.18 7.49
CA GLU A 322 47.35 5.02 8.63
C GLU A 322 47.37 4.26 9.96
N ARG A 323 46.93 3.00 9.97
CA ARG A 323 46.97 2.14 11.17
C ARG A 323 48.38 1.87 11.67
N GLU A 324 49.34 1.67 10.77
CA GLU A 324 50.76 1.51 11.15
C GLU A 324 51.29 2.77 11.86
N LYS A 325 50.90 3.96 11.41
CA LYS A 325 51.24 5.23 12.08
C LYS A 325 50.58 5.35 13.46
N MET A 326 49.45 4.69 13.67
CA MET A 326 48.78 4.57 14.97
C MET A 326 49.39 3.48 15.87
N GLY A 327 50.39 2.73 15.39
CA GLY A 327 51.04 1.66 16.14
C GLY A 327 50.26 0.35 16.20
N ILE A 328 49.32 0.14 15.27
CA ILE A 328 48.48 -1.06 15.21
C ILE A 328 49.06 -2.02 14.17
N ALA A 329 49.63 -3.13 14.63
CA ALA A 329 50.18 -4.19 13.76
C ALA A 329 49.06 -4.97 13.05
N LYS A 330 49.26 -5.35 11.78
CA LYS A 330 48.27 -6.07 10.94
C LYS A 330 47.83 -7.40 11.56
N GLU A 331 48.74 -8.08 12.26
CA GLU A 331 48.51 -9.37 12.91
C GLU A 331 47.86 -9.25 14.30
N SER A 332 47.70 -8.03 14.82
CA SER A 332 47.01 -7.81 16.09
C SER A 332 45.50 -8.00 15.95
N PHE A 333 44.79 -8.28 17.05
CA PHE A 333 43.33 -8.39 17.06
C PHE A 333 42.65 -7.20 16.36
N TYR A 334 43.06 -5.99 16.74
CA TYR A 334 42.60 -4.73 16.13
C TYR A 334 43.04 -4.58 14.66
N GLY A 335 44.27 -4.95 14.31
CA GLY A 335 44.77 -4.88 12.93
C GLY A 335 44.08 -5.84 11.96
N SER A 336 43.42 -6.87 12.48
CA SER A 336 42.72 -7.89 11.71
C SER A 336 41.29 -7.49 11.26
N PHE A 337 40.75 -6.35 11.72
CA PHE A 337 39.51 -5.80 11.20
C PHE A 337 39.73 -5.19 9.81
N PRO A 338 38.79 -5.30 8.87
CA PRO A 338 38.93 -4.68 7.55
C PRO A 338 38.89 -3.16 7.64
N TYR A 339 39.36 -2.47 6.61
CA TYR A 339 39.03 -1.06 6.40
C TYR A 339 37.65 -0.99 5.74
N VAL A 340 36.70 -0.30 6.37
CA VAL A 340 35.32 -0.24 5.91
C VAL A 340 35.07 1.06 5.15
N ASN A 341 35.11 2.23 5.78
CA ASN A 341 34.90 3.52 5.09
C ASN A 341 35.20 4.72 6.00
N GLY A 342 35.38 5.90 5.39
CA GLY A 342 35.77 7.16 6.02
C GLY A 342 34.65 8.05 6.63
N ASP A 343 33.37 7.82 6.32
CA ASP A 343 32.24 8.70 6.70
C ASP A 343 31.36 8.13 7.82
N LEU A 344 30.97 6.83 7.74
CA LEU A 344 30.11 6.19 8.75
C LEU A 344 30.80 6.19 10.13
N PHE A 345 32.12 6.05 10.16
CA PHE A 345 32.93 5.95 11.36
C PHE A 345 33.72 7.23 11.72
N ALA A 346 33.55 8.32 10.95
CA ALA A 346 34.28 9.58 11.15
C ALA A 346 34.01 10.28 12.50
N LEU A 347 32.75 10.32 12.94
CA LEU A 347 32.37 11.03 14.16
C LEU A 347 32.88 10.30 15.40
N GLU A 348 33.69 10.96 16.23
CA GLU A 348 34.12 10.42 17.53
C GLU A 348 33.02 10.63 18.58
N LEU A 349 32.55 9.55 19.21
CA LEU A 349 31.48 9.61 20.22
C LEU A 349 32.03 10.05 21.57
N LYS A 350 31.24 10.77 22.37
CA LYS A 350 31.68 11.20 23.71
C LYS A 350 31.87 9.99 24.62
N PRO A 351 33.03 9.81 25.27
CA PRO A 351 33.21 8.71 26.20
C PRO A 351 32.17 8.77 27.34
N ILE A 352 31.37 7.72 27.54
CA ILE A 352 30.54 7.51 28.74
C ILE A 352 30.76 6.14 29.38
N SER A 353 30.70 6.10 30.71
CA SER A 353 30.65 4.84 31.45
C SER A 353 29.26 4.23 31.29
N LEU A 354 29.19 3.04 30.70
CA LEU A 354 27.96 2.27 30.58
C LEU A 354 27.75 1.41 31.83
N SER A 355 26.49 1.19 32.21
CA SER A 355 26.15 0.26 33.28
C SER A 355 26.52 -1.18 32.91
N VAL A 356 26.76 -2.03 33.91
CA VAL A 356 26.97 -3.48 33.71
C VAL A 356 25.74 -4.13 33.04
N GLU A 357 24.55 -3.58 33.28
CA GLU A 357 23.29 -4.02 32.67
C GLU A 357 23.28 -3.78 31.15
N ILE A 358 23.67 -2.58 30.70
CA ILE A 358 23.82 -2.23 29.27
C ILE A 358 24.85 -3.14 28.59
N LEU A 359 25.98 -3.38 29.26
CA LEU A 359 27.06 -4.22 28.72
C LEU A 359 26.61 -5.67 28.51
N ASN A 360 25.84 -6.23 29.44
CA ASN A 360 25.29 -7.57 29.29
C ASN A 360 24.20 -7.63 28.21
N LYS A 361 23.35 -6.59 28.09
CA LYS A 361 22.37 -6.49 27.00
C LYS A 361 23.04 -6.48 25.64
N LEU A 362 24.07 -5.65 25.44
CA LEU A 362 24.84 -5.61 24.18
C LEU A 362 25.44 -6.98 23.83
N ARG A 363 25.88 -7.74 24.82
CA ARG A 363 26.37 -9.12 24.61
C ARG A 363 25.28 -10.07 24.18
N GLU A 364 24.08 -10.01 24.77
CA GLU A 364 22.98 -10.87 24.33
C GLU A 364 22.49 -10.50 22.93
N ILE A 365 22.43 -9.20 22.62
CA ILE A 365 22.13 -8.67 21.27
C ILE A 365 23.16 -9.20 20.25
N ALA A 366 24.44 -9.27 20.62
CA ALA A 366 25.50 -9.78 19.76
C ALA A 366 25.43 -11.29 19.47
N LYS A 367 24.63 -12.06 20.22
CA LYS A 367 24.42 -13.50 19.95
C LYS A 367 23.27 -13.78 18.98
N LEU A 368 22.46 -12.78 18.67
CA LEU A 368 21.42 -12.92 17.64
C LEU A 368 22.08 -13.11 16.28
N ASN A 369 21.38 -13.75 15.34
CA ASN A 369 21.87 -13.93 13.97
C ASN A 369 21.46 -12.74 13.09
N TRP A 370 22.38 -11.81 12.90
CA TRP A 370 22.19 -10.58 12.15
C TRP A 370 22.22 -10.78 10.63
N ALA A 371 22.70 -11.92 10.13
CA ALA A 371 22.60 -12.27 8.70
C ALA A 371 21.13 -12.44 8.25
N MET A 372 20.22 -12.74 9.17
CA MET A 372 18.78 -12.96 8.91
C MET A 372 17.93 -11.68 9.04
N VAL A 373 18.55 -10.52 9.29
CA VAL A 373 17.85 -9.25 9.50
C VAL A 373 17.47 -8.61 8.17
N ASN A 374 16.19 -8.29 8.00
CA ASN A 374 15.70 -7.59 6.80
C ASN A 374 15.92 -6.06 6.94
N PRO A 375 16.73 -5.42 6.08
CA PRO A 375 16.97 -3.97 6.13
C PRO A 375 15.70 -3.12 5.99
N ILE A 376 14.70 -3.61 5.25
CA ILE A 376 13.42 -2.94 4.95
C ILE A 376 12.55 -2.87 6.22
N ILE A 377 12.52 -3.95 6.99
CA ILE A 377 11.79 -4.03 8.27
C ILE A 377 12.57 -3.25 9.33
N PHE A 378 13.89 -3.43 9.37
CA PHE A 378 14.76 -2.87 10.38
C PHE A 378 14.71 -1.34 10.43
N GLY A 379 14.82 -0.65 9.29
CA GLY A 379 14.83 0.82 9.27
C GLY A 379 13.59 1.42 9.91
N SER A 380 12.43 0.83 9.64
CA SER A 380 11.12 1.27 10.17
C SER A 380 10.96 0.98 11.67
N MET A 381 11.45 -0.18 12.12
CA MET A 381 11.41 -0.56 13.54
C MET A 381 12.38 0.27 14.39
N PHE A 382 13.53 0.64 13.82
CA PHE A 382 14.53 1.47 14.47
C PHE A 382 14.03 2.90 14.72
N GLU A 383 13.28 3.50 13.78
CA GLU A 383 12.65 4.82 14.02
C GLU A 383 11.64 4.80 15.16
N GLY A 384 10.84 3.72 15.24
CA GLY A 384 9.84 3.54 16.29
C GLY A 384 10.44 3.27 17.66
N ALA A 385 11.58 2.58 17.71
CA ALA A 385 12.36 2.32 18.91
C ALA A 385 12.95 3.58 19.55
N LEU A 386 13.33 4.58 18.75
CA LEU A 386 14.07 5.77 19.21
C LEU A 386 13.21 6.91 19.78
N ASN A 387 11.88 6.86 19.61
CA ASN A 387 10.99 7.95 20.04
C ASN A 387 9.80 7.44 20.90
N ALA A 388 9.74 7.89 22.16
CA ALA A 388 8.76 7.50 23.17
C ALA A 388 7.30 7.86 22.84
N GLU A 389 7.07 8.99 22.18
CA GLU A 389 5.73 9.39 21.72
C GLU A 389 5.35 8.62 20.44
N LYS A 390 6.35 8.27 19.61
CA LYS A 390 6.15 7.42 18.42
C LYS A 390 6.09 5.91 18.72
N ARG A 391 6.45 5.47 19.92
CA ARG A 391 6.38 4.05 20.36
C ARG A 391 4.96 3.48 20.40
N HIS A 392 3.95 4.33 20.57
CA HIS A 392 2.54 3.96 20.42
C HIS A 392 2.02 4.13 18.98
N SER A 393 2.81 4.75 18.10
CA SER A 393 2.52 5.00 16.69
C SER A 393 3.49 4.25 15.77
N LEU A 394 3.83 3.00 16.10
CA LEU A 394 4.74 2.15 15.32
C LEU A 394 4.31 1.97 13.83
N GLY A 395 3.12 2.45 13.46
CA GLY A 395 2.63 2.59 12.08
C GLY A 395 2.74 3.98 11.43
N ALA A 396 3.48 4.95 11.99
CA ALA A 396 3.40 6.35 11.57
C ALA A 396 3.64 6.58 10.06
N HIS A 397 4.54 5.85 9.38
CA HIS A 397 4.59 5.75 7.90
C HIS A 397 5.36 4.49 7.43
N PHE A 398 5.05 3.30 7.95
CA PHE A 398 5.63 2.07 7.37
C PHE A 398 5.13 1.91 5.93
N THR A 399 6.05 1.87 4.97
CA THR A 399 5.76 1.59 3.57
C THR A 399 6.10 0.12 3.35
N SER A 400 5.06 -0.72 3.26
CA SER A 400 5.24 -2.17 3.11
C SER A 400 5.92 -2.49 1.79
N GLU A 401 6.64 -3.62 1.71
CA GLU A 401 7.25 -4.05 0.45
C GLU A 401 6.20 -4.22 -0.64
N VAL A 402 5.04 -4.81 -0.32
CA VAL A 402 3.91 -4.99 -1.25
C VAL A 402 3.47 -3.64 -1.84
N ASP A 403 3.45 -2.59 -1.03
CA ASP A 403 3.06 -1.27 -1.49
C ASP A 403 4.17 -0.55 -2.27
N ILE A 404 5.44 -0.77 -1.92
CA ILE A 404 6.59 -0.29 -2.72
C ILE A 404 6.55 -0.93 -4.11
N ARG A 405 6.29 -2.23 -4.18
CA ARG A 405 6.17 -2.99 -5.43
C ARG A 405 5.12 -2.39 -6.37
N LYS A 406 3.95 -1.97 -5.87
CA LYS A 406 2.93 -1.27 -6.68
C LYS A 406 3.50 -0.04 -7.42
N VAL A 407 4.42 0.68 -6.80
CA VAL A 407 5.09 1.86 -7.38
C VAL A 407 6.18 1.44 -8.36
N ILE A 408 7.16 0.66 -7.92
CA ILE A 408 8.37 0.38 -8.73
C ILE A 408 8.09 -0.54 -9.92
N ASP A 409 7.16 -1.49 -9.78
CA ASP A 409 6.73 -2.40 -10.85
C ASP A 409 6.14 -1.61 -12.01
N SER A 410 5.23 -0.69 -11.68
CA SER A 410 4.55 0.17 -12.66
C SER A 410 5.42 1.32 -13.19
N LEU A 411 6.44 1.76 -12.43
CA LEU A 411 7.29 2.88 -12.81
C LEU A 411 8.39 2.47 -13.79
N PHE A 412 9.10 1.36 -13.51
CA PHE A 412 10.26 0.95 -14.31
C PHE A 412 10.51 -0.55 -14.36
N LEU A 413 10.20 -1.31 -13.30
CA LEU A 413 10.71 -2.68 -13.18
C LEU A 413 10.06 -3.61 -14.22
N ASN A 414 8.75 -3.52 -14.45
CA ASN A 414 8.07 -4.30 -15.49
C ASN A 414 8.61 -3.96 -16.89
N ASP A 415 8.78 -2.68 -17.21
CA ASP A 415 9.36 -2.23 -18.49
C ASP A 415 10.76 -2.84 -18.72
N LEU A 416 11.58 -2.91 -17.67
CA LEU A 416 12.93 -3.51 -17.76
C LEU A 416 12.87 -5.03 -17.93
N TYR A 417 11.98 -5.73 -17.23
CA TYR A 417 11.78 -7.17 -17.42
C TYR A 417 11.24 -7.50 -18.82
N ASP A 418 10.33 -6.68 -19.34
CA ASP A 418 9.79 -6.85 -20.69
C ASP A 418 10.86 -6.64 -21.77
N GLU A 419 11.73 -5.64 -21.60
CA GLU A 419 12.89 -5.44 -22.45
C GLU A 419 13.84 -6.64 -22.39
N PHE A 420 14.15 -7.15 -21.19
CA PHE A 420 14.99 -8.34 -21.00
C PHE A 420 14.40 -9.57 -21.69
N ASN A 421 13.11 -9.86 -21.48
CA ASN A 421 12.42 -10.98 -22.10
C ASN A 421 12.40 -10.86 -23.64
N THR A 422 12.16 -9.65 -24.16
CA THR A 422 12.20 -9.37 -25.60
C THR A 422 13.60 -9.62 -26.19
N ILE A 423 14.66 -9.37 -25.42
CA ILE A 423 16.04 -9.68 -25.82
C ILE A 423 16.25 -11.21 -25.88
N LEU A 424 15.75 -11.97 -24.90
CA LEU A 424 15.87 -13.43 -24.87
C LEU A 424 15.09 -14.10 -26.01
N ASP A 425 13.93 -13.57 -26.38
CA ASP A 425 13.12 -14.06 -27.51
C ASP A 425 13.71 -13.71 -28.88
N SER A 426 14.74 -12.84 -28.92
CA SER A 426 15.42 -12.45 -30.14
C SER A 426 16.19 -13.61 -30.75
N LYS A 427 15.99 -13.91 -32.04
CA LYS A 427 16.74 -14.96 -32.74
C LYS A 427 18.18 -14.57 -33.12
N ILE A 428 18.56 -13.30 -32.93
CA ILE A 428 19.80 -12.72 -33.44
C ILE A 428 20.43 -11.84 -32.36
N ALA A 429 21.75 -11.95 -32.22
CA ALA A 429 22.61 -11.06 -31.44
C ALA A 429 22.18 -10.89 -29.97
N ILE A 430 21.67 -11.96 -29.35
CA ILE A 430 21.21 -11.97 -27.94
C ILE A 430 22.32 -11.45 -27.04
N LYS A 431 23.53 -12.03 -27.14
CA LYS A 431 24.71 -11.60 -26.38
C LYS A 431 24.98 -10.09 -26.47
N GLN A 432 25.05 -9.52 -27.68
CA GLN A 432 25.33 -8.08 -27.82
C GLN A 432 24.23 -7.21 -27.21
N LYS A 433 22.96 -7.63 -27.37
CA LYS A 433 21.81 -6.92 -26.78
C LYS A 433 21.83 -6.99 -25.25
N LEU A 434 22.16 -8.16 -24.67
CA LEU A 434 22.31 -8.33 -23.22
C LEU A 434 23.44 -7.46 -22.66
N VAL A 435 24.58 -7.34 -23.35
CA VAL A 435 25.68 -6.43 -22.94
C VAL A 435 25.21 -4.97 -22.93
N VAL A 436 24.48 -4.53 -23.96
CA VAL A 436 23.93 -3.16 -24.02
C VAL A 436 22.90 -2.95 -22.91
N PHE A 437 22.03 -3.92 -22.66
CA PHE A 437 21.04 -3.86 -21.61
C PHE A 437 21.68 -3.81 -20.21
N LYS A 438 22.71 -4.62 -19.95
CA LYS A 438 23.48 -4.55 -18.71
C LYS A 438 24.14 -3.18 -18.49
N LYS A 439 24.72 -2.60 -19.54
CA LYS A 439 25.24 -1.21 -19.50
C LYS A 439 24.15 -0.21 -19.17
N LYS A 440 22.93 -0.40 -19.70
CA LYS A 440 21.79 0.45 -19.35
C LYS A 440 21.47 0.34 -17.86
N LEU A 441 21.30 -0.87 -17.32
CA LEU A 441 21.01 -1.08 -15.88
C LEU A 441 22.03 -0.41 -14.96
N ALA A 442 23.32 -0.51 -15.29
CA ALA A 442 24.42 0.08 -14.52
C ALA A 442 24.50 1.63 -14.59
N ASN A 443 23.74 2.28 -15.48
CA ASN A 443 23.75 3.74 -15.64
C ASN A 443 22.43 4.42 -15.27
N LEU A 444 21.40 3.66 -14.86
CA LEU A 444 20.14 4.22 -14.38
C LEU A 444 20.36 5.00 -13.08
N ASN A 445 19.69 6.14 -12.89
CA ASN A 445 19.72 6.88 -11.63
C ASN A 445 18.33 7.11 -11.06
N PHE A 446 18.23 6.95 -9.74
CA PHE A 446 17.00 7.01 -8.96
C PHE A 446 17.09 8.10 -7.89
N LEU A 447 15.97 8.78 -7.64
CA LEU A 447 15.83 9.75 -6.56
C LEU A 447 14.57 9.48 -5.75
N ASP A 448 14.74 9.38 -4.42
CA ASP A 448 13.66 9.51 -3.45
C ASP A 448 13.76 10.84 -2.70
N PRO A 449 12.92 11.85 -3.03
CA PRO A 449 12.99 13.18 -2.45
C PRO A 449 12.32 13.28 -1.05
N ALA A 450 11.89 12.17 -0.48
CA ALA A 450 11.38 12.08 0.90
C ALA A 450 11.70 10.67 1.43
N SER A 451 12.99 10.33 1.46
CA SER A 451 13.42 8.94 1.54
C SER A 451 13.16 8.24 2.86
N GLY A 452 12.97 8.97 3.96
CA GLY A 452 12.88 8.39 5.29
C GLY A 452 14.07 7.46 5.56
N SER A 453 13.78 6.26 6.06
CA SER A 453 14.76 5.17 6.26
C SER A 453 15.26 4.49 4.98
N GLY A 454 14.84 4.95 3.79
CA GLY A 454 15.38 4.52 2.51
C GLY A 454 14.69 3.32 1.86
N ASN A 455 13.52 2.87 2.33
CA ASN A 455 12.91 1.62 1.88
C ASN A 455 12.69 1.55 0.35
N PHE A 456 12.25 2.63 -0.31
CA PHE A 456 12.12 2.65 -1.77
C PHE A 456 13.46 2.45 -2.48
N LEU A 457 14.52 3.08 -1.96
CA LEU A 457 15.87 2.94 -2.52
C LEU A 457 16.39 1.52 -2.32
N ILE A 458 16.21 0.95 -1.12
CA ILE A 458 16.65 -0.40 -0.75
C ILE A 458 15.97 -1.47 -1.62
N VAL A 459 14.64 -1.42 -1.72
CA VAL A 459 13.87 -2.38 -2.54
C VAL A 459 14.16 -2.18 -4.02
N GLY A 460 14.18 -0.93 -4.51
CA GLY A 460 14.52 -0.64 -5.90
C GLY A 460 15.91 -1.15 -6.29
N TYR A 461 16.89 -1.00 -5.40
CA TYR A 461 18.24 -1.51 -5.58
C TYR A 461 18.29 -3.04 -5.62
N ARG A 462 17.64 -3.71 -4.66
CA ARG A 462 17.54 -5.17 -4.60
C ARG A 462 16.96 -5.75 -5.88
N GLU A 463 15.85 -5.21 -6.36
CA GLU A 463 15.18 -5.71 -7.56
C GLU A 463 15.99 -5.43 -8.85
N LEU A 464 16.67 -4.28 -8.92
CA LEU A 464 17.58 -3.98 -10.03
C LEU A 464 18.78 -4.92 -10.05
N ARG A 465 19.34 -5.26 -8.88
CA ARG A 465 20.42 -6.25 -8.73
C ARG A 465 20.00 -7.65 -9.15
N ARG A 466 18.81 -8.09 -8.74
CA ARG A 466 18.26 -9.39 -9.17
C ARG A 466 18.06 -9.47 -10.67
N LEU A 467 17.56 -8.39 -11.30
CA LEU A 467 17.49 -8.32 -12.76
C LEU A 467 18.88 -8.36 -13.40
N GLU A 468 19.88 -7.65 -12.85
CA GLU A 468 21.27 -7.75 -13.31
C GLU A 468 21.83 -9.18 -13.21
N HIS A 469 21.51 -9.89 -12.12
CA HIS A 469 21.92 -11.29 -11.95
C HIS A 469 21.33 -12.18 -13.05
N LEU A 470 20.04 -12.02 -13.37
CA LEU A 470 19.39 -12.72 -14.48
C LEU A 470 20.06 -12.42 -15.83
N VAL A 471 20.36 -11.15 -16.10
CA VAL A 471 21.07 -10.73 -17.33
C VAL A 471 22.46 -11.36 -17.39
N THR A 472 23.16 -11.39 -16.26
CA THR A 472 24.50 -11.97 -16.14
C THR A 472 24.47 -13.48 -16.35
N TYR A 473 23.50 -14.17 -15.74
CA TYR A 473 23.29 -15.59 -15.95
C TYR A 473 23.03 -15.92 -17.43
N ALA A 474 22.15 -15.16 -18.08
CA ALA A 474 21.89 -15.32 -19.51
C ALA A 474 23.14 -15.08 -20.37
N LEU A 475 23.96 -14.08 -20.05
CA LEU A 475 25.24 -13.81 -20.73
C LEU A 475 26.23 -14.99 -20.58
N LEU A 476 26.33 -15.58 -19.39
CA LEU A 476 27.21 -16.73 -19.15
C LEU A 476 26.76 -17.96 -19.95
N ARG A 477 25.44 -18.21 -20.01
CA ARG A 477 24.86 -19.29 -20.81
C ARG A 477 25.15 -19.11 -22.31
N GLU A 478 25.00 -17.90 -22.84
CA GLU A 478 25.34 -17.60 -24.25
C GLU A 478 26.83 -17.77 -24.56
N ASN A 479 27.70 -17.70 -23.54
CA ASN A 479 29.13 -17.98 -23.67
C ASN A 479 29.49 -19.48 -23.63
N GLY A 480 28.49 -20.37 -23.61
CA GLY A 480 28.70 -21.83 -23.58
C GLY A 480 29.04 -22.38 -22.20
N MET A 481 28.86 -21.59 -21.13
CA MET A 481 28.95 -22.07 -19.75
C MET A 481 27.58 -22.64 -19.36
N THR A 482 27.34 -23.92 -19.66
CA THR A 482 26.09 -24.61 -19.31
C THR A 482 26.31 -25.60 -18.16
N ASP A 483 25.69 -25.28 -17.02
CA ASP A 483 25.44 -26.09 -15.83
C ASP A 483 26.65 -26.65 -15.04
N ASN A 484 26.44 -26.74 -13.73
CA ASN A 484 27.38 -27.03 -12.65
C ASN A 484 28.73 -27.71 -13.00
N ARG A 485 29.83 -27.02 -12.65
CA ARG A 485 31.20 -27.56 -12.45
C ARG A 485 31.93 -27.99 -13.73
N THR A 486 32.61 -27.04 -14.36
CA THR A 486 33.98 -27.32 -14.82
C THR A 486 34.95 -26.44 -14.03
N THR A 487 35.45 -27.03 -12.96
CA THR A 487 36.48 -26.54 -12.04
C THR A 487 37.73 -25.99 -12.76
N ASP A 488 37.92 -26.32 -14.03
CA ASP A 488 39.15 -26.08 -14.78
C ASP A 488 39.21 -24.74 -15.53
N GLN A 489 38.08 -24.07 -15.81
CA GLN A 489 38.11 -22.78 -16.55
C GLN A 489 38.08 -21.54 -15.67
N MET A 490 37.66 -21.64 -14.41
CA MET A 490 37.81 -20.56 -13.42
C MET A 490 39.11 -20.65 -12.61
N ALA A 491 39.82 -21.79 -12.65
CA ALA A 491 41.12 -21.98 -12.01
C ALA A 491 42.29 -21.30 -12.76
N LEU A 492 42.07 -20.79 -13.97
CA LEU A 492 43.12 -20.22 -14.82
C LEU A 492 43.60 -18.81 -14.45
N PHE A 493 43.15 -18.22 -13.34
CA PHE A 493 43.44 -16.82 -13.00
C PHE A 493 44.10 -16.60 -11.62
N GLU A 494 44.80 -17.60 -11.09
CA GLU A 494 45.67 -17.43 -9.91
C GLU A 494 46.99 -16.68 -10.22
N GLU A 495 47.32 -16.40 -11.49
CA GLU A 495 48.59 -15.77 -11.88
C GLU A 495 48.45 -14.27 -12.27
N ALA A 496 47.94 -13.43 -11.36
CA ALA A 496 48.08 -11.97 -11.48
C ALA A 496 48.69 -11.39 -10.18
N SER A 497 50.02 -11.41 -10.14
CA SER A 497 50.86 -11.20 -8.94
C SER A 497 51.07 -9.74 -8.48
N ASP A 498 50.22 -8.78 -8.86
CA ASP A 498 50.54 -7.34 -8.65
C ASP A 498 49.41 -6.48 -8.04
N ILE A 499 48.40 -7.07 -7.39
CA ILE A 499 47.35 -6.31 -6.69
C ILE A 499 47.02 -6.99 -5.35
N ASP A 500 47.14 -6.26 -4.23
CA ASP A 500 46.69 -6.66 -2.89
C ASP A 500 45.14 -6.70 -2.81
N ALA A 501 44.49 -7.58 -3.59
CA ALA A 501 43.04 -7.78 -3.57
C ALA A 501 42.71 -9.28 -3.60
N ALA A 502 41.68 -9.68 -2.84
CA ALA A 502 41.16 -11.04 -2.79
C ALA A 502 40.79 -11.56 -4.19
N PRO A 503 40.85 -12.89 -4.43
CA PRO A 503 40.70 -13.45 -5.77
C PRO A 503 39.27 -13.19 -6.30
N GLY A 504 39.14 -12.37 -7.35
CA GLY A 504 37.90 -12.26 -8.14
C GLY A 504 37.26 -10.88 -8.26
N ALA A 505 37.58 -9.90 -7.39
CA ALA A 505 37.25 -8.47 -7.59
C ALA A 505 38.03 -7.52 -6.65
N GLY A 506 38.12 -6.23 -7.00
CA GLY A 506 38.74 -5.19 -6.16
C GLY A 506 38.44 -3.77 -6.66
N PHE A 507 39.05 -2.76 -6.04
CA PHE A 507 38.97 -1.36 -6.50
C PHE A 507 40.26 -0.94 -7.19
N ASP A 508 40.14 -0.20 -8.28
CA ASP A 508 41.30 0.40 -8.93
C ASP A 508 41.82 1.62 -8.15
N LYS A 509 42.97 2.17 -8.57
CA LYS A 509 43.61 3.34 -7.92
C LYS A 509 42.77 4.63 -7.94
N LYS A 510 41.60 4.63 -8.59
CA LYS A 510 40.65 5.74 -8.65
C LYS A 510 39.38 5.47 -7.84
N GLY A 511 39.32 4.37 -7.10
CA GLY A 511 38.16 3.97 -6.31
C GLY A 511 37.04 3.34 -7.14
N LYS A 512 37.28 2.97 -8.40
CA LYS A 512 36.29 2.29 -9.25
C LYS A 512 36.34 0.79 -9.02
N TYR A 513 35.19 0.16 -8.82
CA TYR A 513 35.10 -1.29 -8.71
C TYR A 513 35.47 -1.99 -10.03
N VAL A 514 36.29 -3.03 -9.94
CA VAL A 514 36.76 -3.86 -11.06
C VAL A 514 36.69 -5.33 -10.67
N THR A 515 35.88 -6.10 -11.40
CA THR A 515 35.87 -7.57 -11.34
C THR A 515 36.91 -8.14 -12.30
N PHE A 516 37.53 -9.28 -11.96
CA PHE A 516 38.53 -9.92 -12.83
C PHE A 516 37.89 -10.52 -14.11
N TRP A 517 36.56 -10.66 -14.11
CA TRP A 517 35.75 -10.89 -15.31
C TRP A 517 35.14 -9.59 -15.81
N GLN A 518 35.51 -9.19 -17.03
CA GLN A 518 34.73 -8.28 -17.86
C GLN A 518 34.06 -9.11 -18.95
N ASP A 519 32.80 -8.84 -19.27
CA ASP A 519 32.21 -9.41 -20.50
C ASP A 519 32.97 -8.92 -21.75
N ASP A 520 32.74 -9.52 -22.92
CA ASP A 520 33.35 -9.11 -24.20
C ASP A 520 33.16 -7.61 -24.53
N GLY A 521 32.29 -6.89 -23.79
CA GLY A 521 32.02 -5.46 -23.91
C GLY A 521 32.65 -4.58 -22.82
N GLY A 522 33.48 -5.12 -21.93
CA GLY A 522 34.19 -4.39 -20.88
C GLY A 522 33.36 -4.09 -19.62
N VAL A 523 32.20 -4.72 -19.43
CA VAL A 523 31.32 -4.49 -18.27
C VAL A 523 31.65 -5.47 -17.15
N PRO A 524 31.74 -5.01 -15.89
CA PRO A 524 31.89 -5.90 -14.73
C PRO A 524 30.79 -6.96 -14.64
N LEU A 525 31.10 -8.10 -14.01
CA LEU A 525 30.13 -9.16 -13.77
C LEU A 525 28.97 -8.69 -12.88
N VAL A 526 29.24 -7.77 -11.96
CA VAL A 526 28.23 -7.03 -11.18
C VAL A 526 28.56 -5.55 -11.32
N ALA A 527 27.68 -4.81 -11.98
CA ALA A 527 27.89 -3.42 -12.39
C ALA A 527 26.85 -2.45 -11.80
N VAL A 528 25.72 -2.95 -11.28
CA VAL A 528 24.79 -2.12 -10.51
C VAL A 528 25.39 -1.78 -9.14
N GLU A 529 25.29 -0.52 -8.75
CA GLU A 529 25.92 0.05 -7.55
C GLU A 529 24.95 0.96 -6.78
N VAL A 530 25.17 1.06 -5.47
CA VAL A 530 24.36 1.91 -4.57
C VAL A 530 24.47 3.40 -4.91
N SER A 531 25.53 3.82 -5.60
CA SER A 531 25.76 5.21 -6.06
C SER A 531 24.71 5.70 -7.06
N GLN A 532 23.97 4.77 -7.70
CA GLN A 532 22.84 5.06 -8.59
C GLN A 532 21.61 5.59 -7.83
N PHE A 533 21.57 5.42 -6.51
CA PHE A 533 20.41 5.70 -5.67
C PHE A 533 20.65 6.95 -4.81
N ASN A 534 19.75 7.92 -4.95
CA ASN A 534 19.86 9.24 -4.34
C ASN A 534 18.64 9.49 -3.44
N GLY A 535 18.82 10.20 -2.33
CA GLY A 535 17.76 10.46 -1.37
C GLY A 535 17.82 11.86 -0.78
N ILE A 536 16.67 12.39 -0.36
CA ILE A 536 16.58 13.62 0.43
C ILE A 536 15.70 13.34 1.63
N GLU A 537 16.23 13.60 2.82
CA GLU A 537 15.50 13.38 4.08
C GLU A 537 15.83 14.49 5.09
N ILE A 538 14.81 15.00 5.78
CA ILE A 538 14.95 16.12 6.69
C ILE A 538 15.51 15.70 8.05
N GLN A 539 15.30 14.45 8.46
CA GLN A 539 15.81 13.86 9.69
C GLN A 539 17.21 13.27 9.49
N ASP A 540 18.20 13.75 10.23
CA ASP A 540 19.58 13.31 10.09
C ASP A 540 19.77 11.81 10.38
N TYR A 541 19.07 11.28 11.38
CA TYR A 541 19.13 9.86 11.74
C TYR A 541 18.61 8.94 10.63
N ALA A 542 17.54 9.34 9.94
CA ALA A 542 16.92 8.52 8.91
C ALA A 542 17.84 8.42 7.68
N VAL A 543 18.61 9.48 7.40
CA VAL A 543 19.69 9.47 6.41
C VAL A 543 20.75 8.42 6.74
N ASP A 544 21.20 8.35 8.00
CA ASP A 544 22.22 7.38 8.42
C ASP A 544 21.69 5.94 8.32
N VAL A 545 20.45 5.71 8.75
CA VAL A 545 19.77 4.41 8.63
C VAL A 545 19.64 3.99 7.17
N ALA A 546 19.22 4.90 6.29
CA ALA A 546 19.06 4.62 4.88
C ALA A 546 20.40 4.26 4.21
N ARG A 547 21.48 4.98 4.52
CA ARG A 547 22.83 4.68 3.99
C ARG A 547 23.29 3.29 4.42
N VAL A 548 23.15 2.96 5.71
CA VAL A 548 23.50 1.63 6.22
C VAL A 548 22.61 0.54 5.62
N GLY A 549 21.31 0.77 5.52
CA GLY A 549 20.39 -0.17 4.88
C GLY A 549 20.75 -0.47 3.41
N MET A 550 21.16 0.55 2.65
CA MET A 550 21.64 0.39 1.28
C MET A 550 22.92 -0.46 1.21
N TRP A 551 23.87 -0.26 2.12
CA TRP A 551 25.10 -1.08 2.15
C TRP A 551 24.85 -2.52 2.61
N ILE A 552 23.99 -2.71 3.61
CA ILE A 552 23.57 -4.06 4.03
C ILE A 552 22.92 -4.77 2.84
N MET A 553 22.02 -4.11 2.12
CA MET A 553 21.39 -4.69 0.93
C MET A 553 22.39 -4.95 -0.20
N ASP A 554 23.38 -4.07 -0.43
CA ASP A 554 24.48 -4.35 -1.36
C ASP A 554 25.22 -5.63 -1.00
N HIS A 555 25.59 -5.79 0.27
CA HIS A 555 26.26 -7.00 0.73
C HIS A 555 25.39 -8.25 0.57
N LEU A 556 24.10 -8.18 0.94
CA LEU A 556 23.18 -9.31 0.73
C LEU A 556 23.07 -9.69 -0.75
N MET A 557 22.99 -8.71 -1.65
CA MET A 557 22.97 -8.98 -3.10
C MET A 557 24.33 -9.46 -3.63
N ASN A 558 25.43 -9.12 -2.96
CA ASN A 558 26.77 -9.63 -3.26
C ASN A 558 26.88 -11.10 -2.85
N VAL A 559 26.38 -11.46 -1.68
CA VAL A 559 26.26 -12.86 -1.21
C VAL A 559 25.35 -13.67 -2.14
N GLU A 560 24.23 -13.11 -2.58
CA GLU A 560 23.33 -13.76 -3.57
C GLU A 560 24.08 -14.03 -4.88
N ALA A 561 24.78 -13.02 -5.42
CA ALA A 561 25.62 -13.18 -6.62
C ALA A 561 26.74 -14.22 -6.43
N GLN A 562 27.37 -14.23 -5.25
CA GLN A 562 28.43 -15.18 -4.91
C GLN A 562 27.93 -16.62 -5.04
N LYS A 563 26.78 -16.90 -4.42
CA LYS A 563 26.14 -18.22 -4.45
C LYS A 563 25.73 -18.64 -5.87
N MET A 564 25.39 -17.68 -6.72
CA MET A 564 25.00 -17.95 -8.12
C MET A 564 26.18 -18.18 -9.05
N PHE A 565 27.28 -17.41 -8.94
CA PHE A 565 28.30 -17.35 -9.98
C PHE A 565 29.67 -17.91 -9.55
N PHE A 566 29.91 -18.18 -8.27
CA PHE A 566 31.24 -18.52 -7.76
C PHE A 566 31.23 -19.83 -6.96
N THR A 567 32.25 -20.66 -7.16
CA THR A 567 32.40 -21.96 -6.46
C THR A 567 33.26 -21.88 -5.20
N ARG A 568 34.12 -20.85 -5.07
CA ARG A 568 35.00 -20.58 -3.92
C ARG A 568 35.28 -19.08 -3.81
N GLY A 569 35.53 -18.60 -2.58
CA GLY A 569 35.89 -17.21 -2.28
C GLY A 569 34.69 -16.34 -1.85
N VAL A 570 34.97 -15.31 -1.05
CA VAL A 570 33.97 -14.32 -0.59
C VAL A 570 33.95 -13.14 -1.55
N PHE A 571 32.79 -12.78 -2.07
CA PHE A 571 32.60 -11.61 -2.94
C PHE A 571 32.29 -10.38 -2.09
N LEU A 572 33.33 -9.64 -1.70
CA LEU A 572 33.23 -8.44 -0.86
C LEU A 572 33.49 -7.16 -1.66
N ARG A 573 32.63 -6.15 -1.50
CA ARG A 573 32.85 -4.77 -1.96
C ARG A 573 33.36 -3.89 -0.80
N ILE A 574 34.50 -4.28 -0.25
CA ILE A 574 35.18 -3.58 0.86
C ILE A 574 36.52 -3.02 0.35
N PRO A 575 36.92 -1.77 0.69
CA PRO A 575 36.16 -0.79 1.49
C PRO A 575 34.88 -0.33 0.79
N LEU A 576 33.89 0.11 1.57
CA LEU A 576 32.68 0.74 1.05
C LEU A 576 33.09 1.93 0.19
N HIS A 577 32.78 1.80 -1.10
CA HIS A 577 32.93 2.85 -2.11
C HIS A 577 31.84 3.92 -1.94
N ASP A 578 31.87 4.95 -2.80
CA ASP A 578 30.87 6.04 -2.80
C ASP A 578 29.45 5.45 -2.62
N GLY A 579 28.87 5.72 -1.44
CA GLY A 579 27.59 5.13 -1.01
C GLY A 579 26.40 5.76 -1.73
N ALA A 580 25.19 5.32 -1.35
CA ALA A 580 23.98 6.00 -1.77
C ALA A 580 24.03 7.49 -1.38
N ASN A 581 23.74 8.37 -2.33
CA ASN A 581 23.82 9.81 -2.14
C ASN A 581 22.55 10.33 -1.46
N ILE A 582 22.46 10.11 -0.16
CA ILE A 582 21.32 10.51 0.67
C ILE A 582 21.69 11.77 1.44
N VAL A 583 20.99 12.87 1.19
CA VAL A 583 21.32 14.20 1.73
C VAL A 583 20.35 14.60 2.84
N ASN A 584 20.89 15.05 3.97
CA ASN A 584 20.09 15.62 5.05
C ASN A 584 19.67 17.07 4.72
N ALA A 585 18.44 17.25 4.22
CA ALA A 585 17.93 18.56 3.82
C ALA A 585 16.39 18.60 3.75
N ASN A 586 15.84 19.81 3.74
CA ASN A 586 14.43 20.02 3.41
C ASN A 586 14.23 20.05 1.88
N ALA A 587 13.68 18.96 1.35
CA ALA A 587 13.45 18.74 -0.08
C ALA A 587 12.64 19.84 -0.78
N LEU A 588 11.74 20.54 -0.08
CA LEU A 588 10.95 21.62 -0.68
C LEU A 588 11.77 22.91 -0.88
N THR A 589 12.86 23.08 -0.14
CA THR A 589 13.65 24.32 -0.12
C THR A 589 14.94 24.26 -0.93
N ILE A 590 15.58 23.09 -1.02
CA ILE A 590 16.81 22.91 -1.79
C ILE A 590 16.54 22.69 -3.28
N ASN A 591 17.53 22.91 -4.15
CA ASN A 591 17.44 22.49 -5.54
C ASN A 591 17.82 21.01 -5.66
N TRP A 592 16.94 20.16 -6.20
CA TRP A 592 17.25 18.73 -6.34
C TRP A 592 18.40 18.47 -7.32
N ASN A 593 18.70 19.41 -8.23
CA ASN A 593 19.87 19.33 -9.11
C ASN A 593 21.20 19.39 -8.35
N ASP A 594 21.21 19.93 -7.13
CA ASP A 594 22.41 19.94 -6.27
C ASP A 594 22.68 18.56 -5.64
N VAL A 595 21.66 17.69 -5.61
CA VAL A 595 21.77 16.30 -5.14
C VAL A 595 22.17 15.40 -6.28
N ILE A 596 21.38 15.41 -7.37
CA ILE A 596 21.68 14.69 -8.61
C ILE A 596 21.35 15.58 -9.81
N PRO A 597 22.26 15.76 -10.78
CA PRO A 597 21.96 16.53 -11.98
C PRO A 597 20.72 15.98 -12.69
N GLY A 598 19.70 16.82 -12.89
CA GLY A 598 18.42 16.39 -13.44
C GLY A 598 18.51 15.77 -14.83
N GLU A 599 19.56 16.09 -15.61
CA GLU A 599 19.83 15.48 -16.92
C GLU A 599 20.26 14.01 -16.83
N LYS A 600 20.74 13.55 -15.67
CA LYS A 600 21.15 12.16 -15.42
C LYS A 600 20.08 11.32 -14.75
N LEU A 601 19.00 11.95 -14.29
CA LEU A 601 17.98 11.28 -13.49
C LEU A 601 16.96 10.57 -14.38
N ASP A 602 16.75 9.28 -14.16
CA ASP A 602 15.81 8.46 -14.94
C ASP A 602 14.48 8.27 -14.22
N TYR A 603 14.52 8.09 -12.90
CA TYR A 603 13.33 7.78 -12.10
C TYR A 603 13.26 8.56 -10.79
N ILE A 604 12.07 9.06 -10.47
CA ILE A 604 11.73 9.62 -9.15
C ILE A 604 10.66 8.73 -8.51
N MET A 605 10.89 8.27 -7.29
CA MET A 605 9.93 7.45 -6.55
C MET A 605 9.91 7.81 -5.07
N GLY A 606 8.77 7.67 -4.39
CA GLY A 606 8.74 7.90 -2.95
C GLY A 606 7.35 8.09 -2.37
N ASN A 607 7.30 8.22 -1.04
CA ASN A 607 6.09 8.45 -0.25
C ASN A 607 6.25 9.73 0.61
N PRO A 608 6.02 10.93 0.04
CA PRO A 608 6.21 12.17 0.78
C PRO A 608 5.14 12.39 1.86
N PRO A 609 5.39 13.25 2.86
CA PRO A 609 4.52 13.39 4.04
C PRO A 609 3.16 14.02 3.74
N PHE A 610 2.14 13.56 4.46
CA PHE A 610 0.73 13.97 4.30
C PHE A 610 0.29 14.94 5.40
N LEU A 611 -0.01 16.20 5.07
CA LEU A 611 -0.49 17.19 6.03
C LEU A 611 -1.62 18.03 5.40
N GLY A 612 -2.84 17.81 5.88
CA GLY A 612 -4.05 18.41 5.32
C GLY A 612 -4.08 19.94 5.46
N ALA A 613 -4.49 20.64 4.40
CA ALA A 613 -4.47 22.11 4.28
C ALA A 613 -5.23 22.88 5.40
N ARG A 614 -6.18 22.23 6.07
CA ARG A 614 -7.06 22.83 7.11
C ARG A 614 -6.66 22.50 8.55
N ASN A 615 -5.62 21.70 8.78
CA ASN A 615 -5.21 21.30 10.12
C ASN A 615 -4.35 22.35 10.83
N GLU A 616 -4.36 22.26 12.16
CA GLU A 616 -3.43 22.95 13.07
C GLU A 616 -1.98 22.45 12.88
N ASP A 617 -1.80 21.27 12.25
CA ASP A 617 -0.50 20.65 11.92
C ASP A 617 0.30 21.42 10.87
N PHE A 618 -0.34 22.34 10.13
CA PHE A 618 0.28 23.04 9.02
C PHE A 618 0.99 24.31 9.51
N THR A 619 2.27 24.15 9.88
CA THR A 619 3.08 25.23 10.47
C THR A 619 3.18 26.43 9.53
N PRO A 620 3.34 27.65 10.07
CA PRO A 620 3.55 28.84 9.24
C PRO A 620 4.75 28.72 8.29
N GLN A 621 5.77 27.95 8.67
CA GLN A 621 6.93 27.71 7.81
C GLN A 621 6.59 26.78 6.64
N GLN A 622 5.95 25.63 6.88
CA GLN A 622 5.57 24.70 5.80
C GLN A 622 4.63 25.35 4.77
N LYS A 623 3.71 26.22 5.22
CA LYS A 623 2.86 27.02 4.32
C LYS A 623 3.67 27.99 3.45
N ARG A 624 4.73 28.60 4.01
CA ARG A 624 5.64 29.46 3.25
C ARG A 624 6.47 28.64 2.27
N ASP A 625 6.99 27.50 2.69
CA ASP A 625 7.79 26.59 1.87
C ASP A 625 6.98 26.15 0.65
N LEU A 626 5.77 25.61 0.85
CA LEU A 626 4.88 25.21 -0.24
C LEU A 626 4.59 26.38 -1.20
N LYS A 627 4.25 27.56 -0.66
CA LYS A 627 3.96 28.75 -1.47
C LYS A 627 5.18 29.24 -2.25
N SER A 628 6.39 29.03 -1.75
CA SER A 628 7.62 29.48 -2.38
C SER A 628 7.95 28.69 -3.66
N ILE A 629 7.47 27.44 -3.78
CA ILE A 629 7.72 26.57 -4.94
C ILE A 629 7.02 27.13 -6.19
N GLN A 630 5.75 27.53 -6.06
CA GLN A 630 4.96 28.12 -7.15
C GLN A 630 4.14 29.33 -6.66
N PRO A 631 4.76 30.51 -6.48
CA PRO A 631 4.09 31.69 -5.90
C PRO A 631 2.90 32.21 -6.70
N SER A 632 2.87 31.95 -8.01
CA SER A 632 1.80 32.35 -8.94
C SER A 632 0.62 31.37 -8.99
N LEU A 633 0.70 30.20 -8.35
CA LEU A 633 -0.37 29.21 -8.38
C LEU A 633 -1.52 29.63 -7.47
N LYS A 634 -2.66 30.00 -8.09
CA LYS A 634 -3.90 30.32 -7.37
C LYS A 634 -4.41 29.07 -6.63
N GLY A 635 -4.79 29.24 -5.37
CA GLY A 635 -5.34 28.14 -4.56
C GLY A 635 -4.30 27.24 -3.89
N ILE A 636 -3.00 27.52 -4.02
CA ILE A 636 -1.92 26.72 -3.43
C ILE A 636 -2.06 26.50 -1.91
N SER A 637 -2.63 27.46 -1.17
CA SER A 637 -2.89 27.35 0.27
C SER A 637 -3.97 26.32 0.64
N SER A 638 -4.71 25.83 -0.36
CA SER A 638 -5.76 24.82 -0.19
C SER A 638 -5.26 23.40 -0.50
N LEU A 639 -4.01 23.26 -0.96
CA LEU A 639 -3.39 21.96 -1.25
C LEU A 639 -2.82 21.34 0.02
N ASP A 640 -2.87 20.02 0.09
CA ASP A 640 -2.11 19.21 1.04
C ASP A 640 -0.60 19.41 0.84
N PHE A 641 0.18 19.26 1.91
CA PHE A 641 1.63 19.46 1.89
C PHE A 641 2.36 18.58 0.86
N VAL A 642 1.88 17.34 0.67
CA VAL A 642 2.43 16.41 -0.32
C VAL A 642 2.47 17.00 -1.73
N ALA A 643 1.57 17.95 -2.05
CA ALA A 643 1.55 18.64 -3.33
C ALA A 643 2.86 19.39 -3.64
N GLY A 644 3.64 19.78 -2.62
CA GLY A 644 4.94 20.43 -2.82
C GLY A 644 5.90 19.58 -3.65
N TRP A 645 5.95 18.27 -3.39
CA TRP A 645 6.79 17.33 -4.14
C TRP A 645 6.34 17.20 -5.60
N PHE A 646 5.03 17.14 -5.85
CA PHE A 646 4.48 17.15 -7.20
C PHE A 646 4.82 18.43 -7.96
N LEU A 647 4.75 19.60 -7.31
CA LEU A 647 5.09 20.89 -7.92
C LEU A 647 6.59 21.01 -8.25
N LYS A 648 7.46 20.39 -7.44
CA LYS A 648 8.91 20.33 -7.69
C LYS A 648 9.27 19.51 -8.93
N LEU A 649 8.44 18.53 -9.31
CA LEU A 649 8.70 17.70 -10.49
C LEU A 649 8.84 18.53 -11.77
N ASP A 650 8.06 19.60 -11.93
CA ASP A 650 8.10 20.44 -13.15
C ASP A 650 9.52 20.94 -13.47
N GLU A 651 10.26 21.42 -12.46
CA GLU A 651 11.64 21.90 -12.64
C GLU A 651 12.56 20.79 -13.19
N ILE A 652 12.41 19.56 -12.68
CA ILE A 652 13.26 18.44 -13.10
C ILE A 652 12.86 17.91 -14.48
N PHE A 653 11.56 17.84 -14.77
CA PHE A 653 11.04 17.49 -16.10
C PHE A 653 11.38 18.53 -17.19
N GLN A 654 11.81 19.74 -16.83
CA GLN A 654 12.36 20.71 -17.79
C GLN A 654 13.81 20.38 -18.18
N ARG A 655 14.54 19.63 -17.33
CA ARG A 655 15.93 19.18 -17.55
C ARG A 655 15.97 17.87 -18.34
N ASN A 656 15.12 16.91 -17.97
CA ASN A 656 15.01 15.61 -18.64
C ASN A 656 13.54 15.26 -18.89
N VAL A 657 13.12 15.27 -20.16
CA VAL A 657 11.74 14.95 -20.57
C VAL A 657 11.46 13.44 -20.63
N ALA A 658 12.50 12.61 -20.64
CA ALA A 658 12.41 11.15 -20.71
C ALA A 658 12.28 10.49 -19.32
N MET A 659 12.58 11.23 -18.25
CA MET A 659 12.42 10.79 -16.87
C MET A 659 10.96 10.39 -16.58
N LYS A 660 10.74 9.45 -15.66
CA LYS A 660 9.42 9.11 -15.13
C LYS A 660 9.40 9.29 -13.62
N ALA A 661 8.27 9.72 -13.07
CA ALA A 661 8.10 9.87 -11.63
C ALA A 661 6.88 9.11 -11.14
N ALA A 662 6.92 8.52 -9.95
CA ALA A 662 5.73 7.99 -9.28
C ALA A 662 5.76 8.30 -7.78
N LEU A 663 4.72 8.96 -7.28
CA LEU A 663 4.62 9.33 -5.87
C LEU A 663 3.35 8.76 -5.25
N VAL A 664 3.48 8.27 -4.02
CA VAL A 664 2.34 7.96 -3.15
C VAL A 664 1.80 9.28 -2.58
N SER A 665 0.48 9.40 -2.45
CA SER A 665 -0.16 10.60 -1.92
C SER A 665 -1.48 10.29 -1.23
N VAL A 666 -1.95 11.16 -0.35
CA VAL A 666 -3.35 11.13 0.13
C VAL A 666 -4.31 11.22 -1.05
N ASN A 667 -5.40 10.47 -1.00
CA ASN A 667 -6.42 10.48 -2.04
C ASN A 667 -7.10 11.86 -2.21
N SER A 668 -7.01 12.75 -1.22
CA SER A 668 -7.62 14.07 -1.27
C SER A 668 -7.04 14.98 -2.36
N ILE A 669 -5.81 14.74 -2.87
CA ILE A 669 -5.22 15.55 -3.94
C ILE A 669 -5.91 15.34 -5.30
N VAL A 670 -6.59 14.21 -5.47
CA VAL A 670 -7.38 13.86 -6.67
C VAL A 670 -8.89 13.96 -6.44
N GLN A 671 -9.29 14.69 -5.38
CA GLN A 671 -10.70 14.86 -5.02
C GLN A 671 -11.06 16.33 -4.81
N GLY A 672 -12.34 16.66 -5.03
CA GLY A 672 -12.92 17.96 -4.73
C GLY A 672 -12.13 19.14 -5.32
N VAL A 673 -11.78 20.11 -4.47
CA VAL A 673 -11.11 21.36 -4.89
C VAL A 673 -9.63 21.15 -5.23
N GLN A 674 -8.94 20.22 -4.57
CA GLN A 674 -7.50 20.03 -4.78
C GLN A 674 -7.19 19.44 -6.17
N ALA A 675 -8.04 18.52 -6.64
CA ALA A 675 -7.98 17.94 -7.98
C ALA A 675 -7.94 19.00 -9.07
N LYS A 676 -8.62 20.13 -8.86
CA LYS A 676 -8.73 21.23 -9.83
C LYS A 676 -7.55 22.20 -9.82
N ILE A 677 -6.61 22.03 -8.89
CA ILE A 677 -5.49 22.94 -8.70
C ILE A 677 -4.19 22.24 -9.10
N LEU A 678 -3.87 21.11 -8.49
CA LEU A 678 -2.54 20.48 -8.62
C LEU A 678 -2.32 19.85 -10.00
N LEU A 679 -3.08 18.81 -10.33
CA LEU A 679 -2.88 18.05 -11.57
C LEU A 679 -3.13 18.90 -12.83
N PRO A 680 -4.18 19.76 -12.90
CA PRO A 680 -4.35 20.67 -14.03
C PRO A 680 -3.19 21.65 -14.21
N PHE A 681 -2.53 22.08 -13.12
CA PHE A 681 -1.31 22.88 -13.22
C PHE A 681 -0.18 22.06 -13.87
N LEU A 682 0.08 20.84 -13.40
CA LEU A 682 1.11 19.97 -13.98
C LEU A 682 0.81 19.59 -15.44
N PHE A 683 -0.46 19.39 -15.78
CA PHE A 683 -0.90 19.13 -17.14
C PHE A 683 -0.62 20.31 -18.07
N LYS A 684 -0.74 21.55 -17.60
CA LYS A 684 -0.35 22.75 -18.35
C LYS A 684 1.16 22.82 -18.57
N GLN A 685 1.97 22.24 -17.69
CA GLN A 685 3.42 22.11 -17.87
C GLN A 685 3.82 20.93 -18.78
N GLY A 686 2.85 20.19 -19.31
CA GLY A 686 3.06 19.07 -20.25
C GLY A 686 3.22 17.70 -19.58
N LEU A 687 3.18 17.61 -18.25
CA LEU A 687 3.18 16.32 -17.57
C LEU A 687 1.83 15.61 -17.80
N ARG A 688 1.84 14.28 -17.84
CA ARG A 688 0.63 13.45 -17.96
C ARG A 688 0.76 12.21 -17.09
N ILE A 689 -0.38 11.70 -16.65
CA ILE A 689 -0.44 10.44 -15.89
C ILE A 689 -0.30 9.28 -16.88
N PHE A 690 0.64 8.38 -16.62
CA PHE A 690 0.82 7.15 -17.41
C PHE A 690 0.44 5.87 -16.64
N PHE A 691 0.45 5.91 -15.32
CA PHE A 691 -0.29 4.94 -14.53
C PHE A 691 -0.83 5.57 -13.25
N ALA A 692 -1.88 4.98 -12.69
CA ALA A 692 -2.34 5.37 -11.37
C ALA A 692 -3.01 4.21 -10.62
N HIS A 693 -2.77 4.15 -9.31
CA HIS A 693 -3.62 3.40 -8.40
C HIS A 693 -4.69 4.32 -7.84
N GLN A 694 -5.95 3.95 -8.03
CA GLN A 694 -7.08 4.62 -7.36
C GLN A 694 -7.03 4.39 -5.85
N THR A 695 -8.01 4.93 -5.12
CA THR A 695 -8.00 4.90 -3.66
C THR A 695 -7.93 3.48 -3.11
N PHE A 696 -6.90 3.21 -2.30
CA PHE A 696 -6.79 2.01 -1.46
C PHE A 696 -6.34 2.38 -0.05
N VAL A 697 -6.56 1.47 0.89
CA VAL A 697 -6.12 1.64 2.28
C VAL A 697 -4.66 1.29 2.38
N TRP A 698 -3.87 2.27 2.81
CA TRP A 698 -2.49 2.04 3.20
C TRP A 698 -2.46 1.43 4.60
N PRO A 699 -1.83 0.25 4.78
CA PRO A 699 -1.71 -0.37 6.09
C PRO A 699 -1.03 0.58 7.08
N ASN A 700 -1.72 0.90 8.18
CA ASN A 700 -1.17 1.67 9.30
C ASN A 700 -1.85 1.19 10.58
N GLU A 701 -1.06 0.76 11.57
CA GLU A 701 -1.56 0.29 12.86
C GLU A 701 -2.13 1.48 13.66
N GLY A 702 -3.44 1.70 13.53
CA GLY A 702 -4.22 2.67 14.32
C GLY A 702 -5.14 3.58 13.51
N ALA A 703 -4.92 3.72 12.19
CA ALA A 703 -5.83 4.46 11.29
C ALA A 703 -5.66 4.06 9.82
N SER A 704 -6.74 3.67 9.14
CA SER A 704 -6.74 3.52 7.68
C SER A 704 -6.56 4.88 7.01
N VAL A 705 -5.36 5.12 6.45
CA VAL A 705 -5.08 6.27 5.57
C VAL A 705 -5.39 5.82 4.14
N HIS A 706 -6.16 6.65 3.43
CA HIS A 706 -6.57 6.35 2.06
C HIS A 706 -5.64 7.08 1.11
N VAL A 707 -4.93 6.32 0.28
CA VAL A 707 -3.89 6.85 -0.59
C VAL A 707 -4.17 6.54 -2.06
N VAL A 708 -3.41 7.19 -2.92
CA VAL A 708 -3.32 6.94 -4.36
C VAL A 708 -1.85 6.87 -4.75
N ILE A 709 -1.55 6.22 -5.87
CA ILE A 709 -0.21 6.26 -6.49
C ILE A 709 -0.38 6.93 -7.85
N ILE A 710 0.44 7.93 -8.15
CA ILE A 710 0.35 8.68 -9.41
C ILE A 710 1.70 8.64 -10.13
N GLY A 711 1.73 7.96 -11.28
CA GLY A 711 2.86 7.93 -12.21
C GLY A 711 2.75 9.04 -13.26
N LEU A 712 3.73 9.93 -13.31
CA LEU A 712 3.79 11.08 -14.22
C LEU A 712 4.98 10.96 -15.20
N ALA A 713 4.75 11.37 -16.45
CA ALA A 713 5.78 11.50 -17.46
C ALA A 713 5.46 12.65 -18.44
N LYS A 714 6.48 13.21 -19.10
CA LYS A 714 6.29 14.08 -20.29
C LYS A 714 6.31 13.25 -21.57
N GLN A 715 7.29 12.36 -21.70
CA GLN A 715 7.31 11.34 -22.74
C GLN A 715 6.50 10.12 -22.28
N LEU A 716 5.27 10.01 -22.79
CA LEU A 716 4.35 8.95 -22.40
C LEU A 716 4.76 7.59 -22.98
N PRO A 717 4.64 6.49 -22.21
CA PRO A 717 4.69 5.14 -22.77
C PRO A 717 3.50 4.89 -23.70
N GLN A 718 3.59 3.80 -24.48
CA GLN A 718 2.55 3.41 -25.44
C GLN A 718 1.23 3.06 -24.74
N GLU A 719 1.31 2.33 -23.63
CA GLU A 719 0.18 1.92 -22.82
C GLU A 719 0.14 2.69 -21.51
N LYS A 720 -1.07 2.90 -20.98
CA LYS A 720 -1.29 3.53 -19.69
C LYS A 720 -2.15 2.61 -18.84
N TYR A 721 -1.84 2.52 -17.55
CA TYR A 721 -2.45 1.53 -16.66
C TYR A 721 -3.22 2.22 -15.53
N LEU A 722 -4.50 1.91 -15.41
CA LEU A 722 -5.31 2.33 -14.28
C LEU A 722 -5.59 1.12 -13.40
N PHE A 723 -5.22 1.20 -12.13
CA PHE A 723 -5.47 0.17 -11.14
C PHE A 723 -6.67 0.58 -10.28
N THR A 724 -7.76 -0.19 -10.37
CA THR A 724 -9.00 0.01 -9.62
C THR A 724 -9.14 -1.02 -8.51
N TYR A 725 -9.99 -0.73 -7.52
CA TYR A 725 -10.13 -1.54 -6.32
C TYR A 725 -11.60 -1.81 -6.07
N ALA A 726 -12.01 -3.08 -6.01
CA ALA A 726 -13.39 -3.46 -5.76
C ALA A 726 -13.82 -3.04 -4.34
N THR A 727 -12.93 -3.21 -3.38
CA THR A 727 -12.95 -2.56 -2.07
C THR A 727 -11.57 -1.99 -1.83
N GLU A 728 -11.44 -0.99 -0.96
CA GLU A 728 -10.15 -0.32 -0.75
C GLU A 728 -9.08 -1.22 -0.10
N GLN A 729 -9.46 -2.43 0.32
CA GLN A 729 -8.59 -3.47 0.86
C GLN A 729 -8.38 -4.65 -0.10
N SER A 730 -9.07 -4.67 -1.25
CA SER A 730 -8.92 -5.74 -2.24
C SER A 730 -7.61 -5.59 -3.01
N ASP A 731 -7.23 -6.64 -3.72
CA ASP A 731 -6.18 -6.53 -4.73
C ASP A 731 -6.59 -5.60 -5.88
N PRO A 732 -5.62 -4.92 -6.52
CA PRO A 732 -5.90 -4.05 -7.65
C PRO A 732 -6.31 -4.84 -8.90
N GLN A 733 -7.29 -4.32 -9.64
CA GLN A 733 -7.59 -4.73 -11.00
C GLN A 733 -6.96 -3.74 -11.97
N MET A 734 -6.13 -4.24 -12.89
CA MET A 734 -5.46 -3.41 -13.89
C MET A 734 -6.31 -3.28 -15.16
N GLU A 735 -6.42 -2.06 -15.66
CA GLU A 735 -7.03 -1.73 -16.95
C GLU A 735 -6.08 -0.91 -17.81
N VAL A 736 -5.97 -1.27 -19.11
CA VAL A 736 -5.27 -0.47 -20.10
C VAL A 736 -6.19 0.63 -20.62
N VAL A 737 -5.77 1.89 -20.50
CA VAL A 737 -6.60 3.07 -20.77
C VAL A 737 -5.90 4.04 -21.72
N GLU A 738 -6.69 4.82 -22.47
CA GLU A 738 -6.13 5.83 -23.39
C GLU A 738 -5.59 7.05 -22.64
N GLN A 739 -6.24 7.46 -21.54
CA GLN A 739 -5.83 8.60 -20.73
C GLN A 739 -6.36 8.45 -19.29
N ILE A 740 -5.68 9.12 -18.35
CA ILE A 740 -6.09 9.24 -16.94
C ILE A 740 -6.18 10.73 -16.59
N ASN A 741 -7.31 11.18 -16.05
CA ASN A 741 -7.54 12.58 -15.70
C ASN A 741 -7.13 12.94 -14.25
N GLU A 742 -7.41 14.18 -13.84
CA GLU A 742 -7.14 14.73 -12.51
C GLU A 742 -7.89 14.06 -11.34
N TYR A 743 -8.86 13.20 -11.64
CA TYR A 743 -9.64 12.41 -10.68
C TYR A 743 -9.28 10.91 -10.72
N LEU A 744 -8.23 10.54 -11.46
CA LEU A 744 -7.82 9.16 -11.73
C LEU A 744 -8.88 8.33 -12.45
N MET A 745 -9.62 8.94 -13.37
CA MET A 745 -10.61 8.26 -14.21
C MET A 745 -10.11 8.11 -15.65
N PRO A 746 -10.57 7.07 -16.38
CA PRO A 746 -10.08 6.72 -17.71
C PRO A 746 -10.65 7.62 -18.83
N VAL A 747 -10.63 8.94 -18.62
CA VAL A 747 -11.20 9.96 -19.52
C VAL A 747 -10.24 11.14 -19.69
N HIS A 748 -10.51 12.04 -20.63
CA HIS A 748 -9.64 13.19 -20.91
C HIS A 748 -9.55 14.17 -19.72
N SER A 749 -10.70 14.68 -19.26
CA SER A 749 -10.84 15.63 -18.14
C SER A 749 -12.31 15.93 -17.88
N TYR A 750 -12.67 16.34 -16.66
CA TYR A 750 -13.98 16.91 -16.36
C TYR A 750 -13.83 18.36 -15.90
N ASP A 751 -14.25 19.32 -16.74
CA ASP A 751 -14.22 20.75 -16.43
C ASP A 751 -15.55 21.20 -15.81
N ILE A 752 -15.81 20.74 -14.58
CA ILE A 752 -16.94 21.23 -13.80
C ILE A 752 -16.55 22.51 -13.07
N GLN A 753 -17.37 23.54 -13.14
CA GLN A 753 -17.19 24.80 -12.41
C GLN A 753 -18.13 24.87 -11.21
N ASN A 754 -17.70 25.51 -10.11
CA ASN A 754 -18.59 25.76 -8.97
C ASN A 754 -19.72 26.68 -9.42
N LEU A 755 -20.96 26.31 -9.12
CA LEU A 755 -22.14 27.13 -9.41
C LEU A 755 -22.79 27.62 -8.12
N THR A 756 -23.30 28.85 -8.13
CA THR A 756 -24.02 29.45 -6.97
C THR A 756 -25.52 29.16 -6.98
N SER A 757 -26.06 28.66 -8.10
CA SER A 757 -27.47 28.33 -8.28
C SER A 757 -27.61 27.02 -9.06
N GLN A 758 -28.73 26.32 -8.89
CA GLN A 758 -28.96 25.04 -9.55
C GLN A 758 -29.20 25.21 -11.06
N ILE A 759 -28.41 24.48 -11.87
CA ILE A 759 -28.29 24.64 -13.33
C ILE A 759 -29.58 24.34 -14.11
N SER A 760 -30.47 23.53 -13.56
CA SER A 760 -31.78 23.17 -14.10
C SER A 760 -32.94 23.96 -13.49
N GLY A 761 -32.66 25.05 -12.77
CA GLY A 761 -33.67 25.93 -12.17
C GLY A 761 -34.43 25.32 -10.98
N GLN A 762 -33.87 24.33 -10.29
CA GLN A 762 -34.45 23.74 -9.09
C GLN A 762 -34.30 24.64 -7.84
N PRO A 763 -35.08 24.41 -6.76
CA PRO A 763 -35.02 25.23 -5.55
C PRO A 763 -33.61 25.33 -4.94
N GLU A 764 -33.30 26.44 -4.29
CA GLU A 764 -31.97 26.67 -3.73
C GLU A 764 -31.65 25.69 -2.60
N MET A 765 -30.46 25.07 -2.66
CA MET A 765 -29.86 24.34 -1.55
C MET A 765 -28.90 25.24 -0.78
N TYR A 766 -29.12 25.34 0.53
CA TYR A 766 -28.32 26.18 1.42
C TYR A 766 -27.70 25.37 2.56
N PHE A 767 -26.59 25.91 3.07
CA PHE A 767 -25.83 25.33 4.18
C PHE A 767 -26.59 25.50 5.50
N GLY A 768 -26.55 24.50 6.39
CA GLY A 768 -27.22 24.60 7.69
C GLY A 768 -26.62 25.68 8.61
N SER A 769 -27.37 26.03 9.66
CA SER A 769 -26.98 27.03 10.65
C SER A 769 -25.72 26.60 11.41
N GLN A 770 -24.79 27.54 11.62
CA GLN A 770 -23.52 27.33 12.29
C GLN A 770 -23.28 28.37 13.39
N PRO A 771 -23.39 27.98 14.67
CA PRO A 771 -23.17 28.92 15.77
C PRO A 771 -21.70 29.34 15.97
N LEU A 772 -20.72 28.45 15.80
CA LEU A 772 -19.33 28.64 16.28
C LEU A 772 -19.29 28.94 17.79
N ASP A 773 -19.66 27.94 18.57
CA ASP A 773 -20.01 28.06 19.98
C ASP A 773 -19.45 26.90 20.85
N ASN A 774 -18.65 26.00 20.29
CA ASN A 774 -18.19 24.78 20.97
C ASN A 774 -19.32 23.90 21.56
N ASN A 775 -20.47 23.87 20.89
CA ASN A 775 -21.70 23.22 21.35
C ASN A 775 -22.34 23.83 22.61
N HIS A 776 -21.91 25.00 23.10
CA HIS A 776 -22.54 25.61 24.27
C HIS A 776 -24.03 25.89 24.05
N PHE A 777 -24.53 26.19 22.85
CA PHE A 777 -25.96 26.40 22.66
C PHE A 777 -26.80 25.12 22.56
N TYR A 778 -26.18 23.93 22.52
CA TYR A 778 -26.94 22.69 22.56
C TYR A 778 -27.38 22.40 23.99
N LEU A 779 -28.67 22.12 24.14
CA LEU A 779 -29.29 21.88 25.44
C LEU A 779 -29.51 20.39 25.67
N ASP A 780 -29.23 19.93 26.87
CA ASP A 780 -29.63 18.59 27.31
C ASP A 780 -31.11 18.55 27.75
N GLU A 781 -31.61 17.34 28.06
CA GLU A 781 -33.02 17.17 28.45
C GLU A 781 -33.35 17.84 29.78
N ASP A 782 -32.41 17.91 30.71
CA ASP A 782 -32.64 18.42 32.06
C ASP A 782 -32.63 19.95 32.06
N GLU A 783 -31.75 20.58 31.28
CA GLU A 783 -31.77 22.01 31.00
C GLU A 783 -33.08 22.44 30.36
N VAL A 784 -33.59 21.67 29.39
CA VAL A 784 -34.85 21.99 28.74
C VAL A 784 -36.02 21.87 29.71
N LYS A 785 -36.06 20.81 30.54
CA LYS A 785 -37.09 20.67 31.59
C LYS A 785 -36.99 21.80 32.62
N GLN A 786 -35.78 22.23 32.96
CA GLN A 786 -35.57 23.34 33.88
C GLN A 786 -36.09 24.66 33.31
N ILE A 787 -35.84 24.94 32.02
CA ILE A 787 -36.35 26.13 31.33
C ILE A 787 -37.87 26.06 31.23
N GLU A 788 -38.44 24.91 30.85
CA GLU A 788 -39.88 24.72 30.75
C GLU A 788 -40.60 24.94 32.09
N ALA A 789 -40.04 24.42 33.19
CA ALA A 789 -40.63 24.52 34.51
C ALA A 789 -40.51 25.93 35.13
N ASN A 790 -39.37 26.60 34.96
CA ASN A 790 -39.07 27.86 35.65
C ASN A 790 -39.26 29.11 34.78
N PHE A 791 -39.17 28.97 33.45
CA PHE A 791 -39.19 30.06 32.48
C PHE A 791 -39.97 29.67 31.21
N PRO A 792 -41.28 29.34 31.31
CA PRO A 792 -42.05 28.82 30.19
C PRO A 792 -42.06 29.74 28.95
N ASP A 793 -42.04 31.06 29.14
CA ASP A 793 -41.98 32.03 28.04
C ASP A 793 -40.66 31.97 27.24
N ALA A 794 -39.59 31.43 27.84
CA ALA A 794 -38.30 31.25 27.18
C ALA A 794 -38.27 30.02 26.26
N MET A 795 -39.29 29.15 26.32
CA MET A 795 -39.39 27.97 25.42
C MET A 795 -39.44 28.36 23.95
N LYS A 796 -39.89 29.58 23.61
CA LYS A 796 -39.88 30.10 22.23
C LYS A 796 -38.47 30.22 21.63
N TYR A 797 -37.43 30.28 22.47
CA TYR A 797 -36.02 30.32 22.06
C TYR A 797 -35.40 28.93 21.89
N ILE A 798 -36.12 27.86 22.25
CA ILE A 798 -35.64 26.49 22.08
C ILE A 798 -36.16 25.95 20.75
N LYS A 799 -35.23 25.61 19.86
CA LYS A 799 -35.54 25.01 18.54
C LYS A 799 -35.05 23.58 18.48
N VAL A 800 -35.72 22.78 17.66
CA VAL A 800 -35.19 21.49 17.23
C VAL A 800 -34.16 21.75 16.14
N ILE A 801 -32.99 21.13 16.28
CA ILE A 801 -31.93 21.19 15.26
C ILE A 801 -31.54 19.79 14.82
N VAL A 802 -31.29 19.63 13.52
CA VAL A 802 -30.92 18.35 12.90
C VAL A 802 -29.65 18.49 12.05
N GLY A 803 -28.75 17.53 12.19
CA GLY A 803 -27.58 17.35 11.33
C GLY A 803 -27.52 15.95 10.74
N ALA A 804 -26.34 15.56 10.24
CA ALA A 804 -26.14 14.25 9.65
C ALA A 804 -26.51 13.09 10.61
N GLN A 805 -26.18 13.21 11.90
CA GLN A 805 -26.48 12.19 12.89
C GLN A 805 -27.98 12.09 13.17
N GLU A 806 -28.65 13.22 13.35
CA GLU A 806 -30.09 13.30 13.62
C GLU A 806 -30.91 12.75 12.43
N ILE A 807 -30.55 13.13 11.20
CA ILE A 807 -31.16 12.59 9.97
C ILE A 807 -30.98 11.07 9.89
N THR A 808 -29.79 10.55 10.22
CA THR A 808 -29.50 9.12 10.04
C THR A 808 -30.03 8.23 11.17
N THR A 809 -30.21 8.77 12.37
CA THR A 809 -30.62 8.03 13.57
C THR A 809 -32.06 8.27 14.01
N ASN A 810 -32.78 9.21 13.37
CA ASN A 810 -34.10 9.71 13.79
C ASN A 810 -34.13 10.34 15.18
N LYS A 811 -32.97 10.70 15.74
CA LYS A 811 -32.88 11.49 16.97
C LYS A 811 -33.00 12.97 16.64
N THR A 812 -33.41 13.77 17.61
CA THR A 812 -33.41 15.23 17.51
C THR A 812 -32.57 15.82 18.63
N ARG A 813 -32.01 17.01 18.41
CA ARG A 813 -31.37 17.81 19.45
C ARG A 813 -32.11 19.12 19.62
N LYS A 814 -32.00 19.69 20.82
CA LYS A 814 -32.52 21.02 21.11
C LYS A 814 -31.36 22.01 21.15
N ILE A 815 -31.59 23.19 20.60
CA ILE A 815 -30.62 24.28 20.56
C ILE A 815 -31.29 25.58 20.97
N LEU A 816 -30.52 26.44 21.62
CA LEU A 816 -30.91 27.79 21.98
C LEU A 816 -30.71 28.75 20.79
N ASP A 817 -31.81 29.18 20.16
CA ASP A 817 -31.82 30.13 19.05
C ASP A 817 -32.26 31.53 19.50
N LEU A 818 -31.30 32.46 19.51
CA LEU A 818 -31.47 33.85 19.93
C LEU A 818 -31.20 34.85 18.79
N ASN A 819 -31.10 34.40 17.53
CA ASN A 819 -30.64 35.25 16.43
C ASN A 819 -31.54 36.46 16.16
N ASP A 820 -32.85 36.24 16.27
CA ASP A 820 -33.90 37.25 16.03
C ASP A 820 -34.53 37.79 17.33
N SER A 821 -33.90 37.56 18.48
CA SER A 821 -34.41 38.01 19.79
C SER A 821 -33.83 39.36 20.23
N ASN A 822 -34.53 40.04 21.14
CA ASN A 822 -33.98 41.17 21.88
C ASN A 822 -33.33 40.67 23.17
N VAL A 823 -32.14 41.18 23.50
CA VAL A 823 -31.38 40.79 24.70
C VAL A 823 -32.21 41.00 25.97
N ALA A 824 -32.98 42.08 26.04
CA ALA A 824 -33.82 42.40 27.21
C ALA A 824 -34.88 41.32 27.50
N ASP A 825 -35.24 40.49 26.53
CA ASP A 825 -36.29 39.47 26.69
C ASP A 825 -35.80 38.19 27.39
N TRP A 826 -34.47 37.99 27.46
CA TRP A 826 -33.89 36.75 27.99
C TRP A 826 -32.67 36.96 28.91
N ASP A 827 -32.17 38.19 29.08
CA ASP A 827 -30.99 38.47 29.91
C ASP A 827 -31.20 38.16 31.41
N ASP A 828 -32.45 38.12 31.86
CA ASP A 828 -32.86 37.73 33.22
C ASP A 828 -33.03 36.21 33.38
N VAL A 829 -33.02 35.43 32.29
CA VAL A 829 -33.09 33.98 32.32
C VAL A 829 -31.68 33.42 32.55
N GLY A 830 -31.35 33.13 33.81
CA GLY A 830 -29.99 32.78 34.23
C GLY A 830 -29.30 31.68 33.40
N VAL A 831 -30.03 30.63 33.01
CA VAL A 831 -29.50 29.53 32.18
C VAL A 831 -29.10 30.01 30.78
N ILE A 832 -29.95 30.82 30.13
CA ILE A 832 -29.68 31.39 28.81
C ILE A 832 -28.50 32.37 28.89
N LYS A 833 -28.48 33.23 29.90
CA LYS A 833 -27.39 34.20 30.14
C LYS A 833 -26.04 33.49 30.30
N GLN A 834 -26.02 32.36 31.01
CA GLN A 834 -24.82 31.55 31.22
C GLN A 834 -24.29 30.99 29.90
N HIS A 835 -25.15 30.35 29.10
CA HIS A 835 -24.78 29.83 27.77
C HIS A 835 -24.19 30.91 26.86
N VAL A 836 -24.81 32.09 26.82
CA VAL A 836 -24.32 33.23 26.03
C VAL A 836 -22.95 33.72 26.55
N SER A 837 -22.74 33.71 27.86
CA SER A 837 -21.44 34.05 28.46
C SER A 837 -20.36 33.04 28.08
N ASP A 838 -20.66 31.74 28.14
CA ASP A 838 -19.71 30.67 27.82
C ASP A 838 -19.26 30.72 26.35
N VAL A 839 -20.22 30.94 25.43
CA VAL A 839 -19.92 31.20 24.01
C VAL A 839 -18.99 32.40 23.84
N LYS A 840 -19.25 33.50 24.56
CA LYS A 840 -18.40 34.69 24.48
C LYS A 840 -16.97 34.38 24.92
N GLN A 841 -16.80 33.71 26.06
CA GLN A 841 -15.47 33.36 26.58
C GLN A 841 -14.73 32.44 25.63
N TRP A 842 -15.39 31.38 25.14
CA TRP A 842 -14.79 30.44 24.21
C TRP A 842 -14.35 31.12 22.90
N ARG A 843 -15.19 31.99 22.33
CA ARG A 843 -14.85 32.76 21.11
C ARG A 843 -13.64 33.68 21.32
N LEU A 844 -13.49 34.29 22.50
CA LEU A 844 -12.33 35.14 22.83
C LEU A 844 -11.03 34.34 23.00
N GLN A 845 -11.11 33.02 23.22
CA GLN A 845 -9.95 32.12 23.32
C GLN A 845 -9.47 31.60 21.96
N GLN A 846 -10.17 31.87 20.86
CA GLN A 846 -9.81 31.35 19.54
C GLN A 846 -8.71 32.20 18.89
N LEU A 847 -7.45 31.84 19.15
CA LEU A 847 -6.27 32.55 18.67
C LEU A 847 -5.80 32.02 17.30
N ASP A 848 -5.21 32.91 16.49
CA ASP A 848 -4.44 32.56 15.31
C ASP A 848 -2.99 32.22 15.68
N SER A 849 -2.19 31.85 14.68
CA SER A 849 -0.79 31.48 14.86
C SER A 849 0.11 32.61 15.38
N SER A 850 -0.36 33.85 15.42
CA SER A 850 0.33 35.00 16.00
C SER A 850 -0.08 35.29 17.45
N GLY A 851 -0.96 34.47 18.02
CA GLY A 851 -1.51 34.67 19.36
C GLY A 851 -2.61 35.74 19.43
N GLN A 852 -3.13 36.21 18.29
CA GLN A 852 -4.23 37.16 18.24
C GLN A 852 -5.57 36.47 18.01
N ILE A 853 -6.66 37.00 18.57
CA ILE A 853 -8.00 36.42 18.35
C ILE A 853 -8.35 36.49 16.86
N LYS A 854 -8.69 35.33 16.29
CA LYS A 854 -9.11 35.19 14.88
C LYS A 854 -10.24 36.21 14.57
N PRO A 855 -10.16 36.98 13.47
CA PRO A 855 -11.08 38.09 13.18
C PRO A 855 -12.58 37.73 13.25
N THR A 856 -12.95 36.54 12.74
CA THR A 856 -14.32 36.03 12.78
C THR A 856 -14.83 35.90 14.21
N TYR A 857 -14.05 35.28 15.09
CA TYR A 857 -14.42 35.06 16.49
C TYR A 857 -14.44 36.37 17.29
N LYS A 858 -13.48 37.28 17.03
CA LYS A 858 -13.47 38.62 17.62
C LYS A 858 -14.72 39.43 17.29
N LYS A 859 -15.23 39.32 16.05
CA LYS A 859 -16.49 39.96 15.63
C LYS A 859 -17.68 39.31 16.35
N LEU A 860 -17.77 37.99 16.34
CA LEU A 860 -18.87 37.23 16.94
C LEU A 860 -18.92 37.30 18.47
N ALA A 861 -17.80 37.53 19.15
CA ALA A 861 -17.76 37.73 20.60
C ALA A 861 -18.46 39.03 21.06
N LYS A 862 -18.71 39.98 20.15
CA LYS A 862 -19.51 41.20 20.43
C LYS A 862 -21.01 40.93 20.44
N THR A 863 -21.45 39.89 19.73
CA THR A 863 -22.85 39.44 19.65
C THR A 863 -22.88 37.93 19.92
N PRO A 864 -22.54 37.50 21.14
CA PRO A 864 -22.36 36.08 21.45
C PRO A 864 -23.62 35.24 21.19
N TRP A 865 -24.82 35.82 21.33
CA TRP A 865 -26.11 35.19 21.05
C TRP A 865 -26.41 34.96 19.57
N LYS A 866 -25.62 35.52 18.63
CA LYS A 866 -25.79 35.30 17.19
C LYS A 866 -24.92 34.15 16.70
N TYR A 867 -25.45 33.44 15.70
CA TYR A 867 -24.71 32.44 14.96
C TYR A 867 -23.80 33.09 13.91
N GLU A 868 -22.79 32.35 13.45
CA GLU A 868 -21.96 32.81 12.34
C GLU A 868 -22.72 32.73 11.02
N THR A 869 -23.33 31.58 10.76
CA THR A 869 -24.27 31.36 9.67
C THR A 869 -25.64 31.05 10.27
N TYR A 870 -26.65 31.83 9.94
CA TYR A 870 -28.03 31.61 10.40
C TYR A 870 -28.95 31.42 9.18
N ASN A 871 -29.52 30.23 9.06
CA ASN A 871 -30.43 29.87 7.98
C ASN A 871 -31.69 29.22 8.57
N ASN A 872 -32.72 30.05 8.78
CA ASN A 872 -34.04 29.65 9.23
C ASN A 872 -35.08 30.19 8.23
N ARG A 873 -35.26 29.47 7.12
CA ARG A 873 -36.20 29.85 6.06
C ARG A 873 -37.61 29.33 6.42
N PRO A 874 -38.69 30.02 6.01
CA PRO A 874 -40.05 29.57 6.28
C PRO A 874 -40.44 28.34 5.45
N GLY A 875 -41.43 27.57 5.91
CA GLY A 875 -41.93 26.39 5.21
C GLY A 875 -41.16 25.08 5.49
N ARG A 876 -41.48 24.04 4.72
CA ARG A 876 -40.90 22.69 4.86
C ARG A 876 -39.59 22.56 4.09
N HIS A 877 -38.73 21.65 4.55
CA HIS A 877 -37.38 21.49 4.02
C HIS A 877 -37.02 20.04 3.78
N ILE A 878 -36.50 19.73 2.59
CA ILE A 878 -35.74 18.50 2.35
C ILE A 878 -34.34 18.70 2.94
N MET A 879 -33.95 17.84 3.87
CA MET A 879 -32.63 17.88 4.50
C MET A 879 -31.85 16.60 4.24
N LEU A 880 -30.56 16.74 3.95
CA LEU A 880 -29.63 15.64 3.70
C LEU A 880 -28.31 15.84 4.47
N PRO A 881 -27.63 14.76 4.86
CA PRO A 881 -26.35 14.84 5.55
C PRO A 881 -25.27 15.40 4.61
N ARG A 882 -24.43 16.28 5.15
CA ARG A 882 -23.22 16.77 4.46
C ARG A 882 -22.16 15.67 4.36
N GLN A 883 -22.10 14.78 5.35
CA GLN A 883 -21.20 13.63 5.35
C GLN A 883 -22.03 12.34 5.44
N SER A 884 -21.83 11.44 4.49
CA SER A 884 -22.54 10.16 4.41
C SER A 884 -21.55 9.04 4.09
N SER A 885 -21.85 7.81 4.54
CA SER A 885 -20.98 6.68 4.26
C SER A 885 -20.83 6.45 2.75
N GLY A 886 -19.58 6.24 2.30
CA GLY A 886 -19.25 6.03 0.89
C GLY A 886 -19.88 4.76 0.30
N ASN A 887 -20.21 3.80 1.16
CA ASN A 887 -20.80 2.53 0.73
C ASN A 887 -22.29 2.65 0.39
N ARG A 888 -22.96 3.76 0.68
CA ARG A 888 -24.41 3.89 0.42
C ARG A 888 -24.68 4.11 -1.06
N GLU A 889 -25.60 3.33 -1.61
CA GLU A 889 -26.11 3.49 -2.98
C GLU A 889 -26.97 4.76 -3.14
N TYR A 890 -27.57 5.25 -2.04
CA TYR A 890 -28.41 6.45 -2.02
C TYR A 890 -28.14 7.27 -0.76
N ILE A 891 -28.18 8.60 -0.87
CA ILE A 891 -28.01 9.50 0.27
C ILE A 891 -29.32 9.58 1.07
N PRO A 892 -29.30 9.27 2.38
CA PRO A 892 -30.50 9.31 3.19
C PRO A 892 -30.96 10.76 3.38
N MET A 893 -32.20 11.06 2.99
CA MET A 893 -32.81 12.38 3.13
C MET A 893 -34.20 12.30 3.75
N LYS A 894 -34.66 13.42 4.32
CA LYS A 894 -35.95 13.53 5.00
C LYS A 894 -36.54 14.93 4.86
N ILE A 895 -37.86 15.00 4.76
CA ILE A 895 -38.60 16.26 4.84
C ILE A 895 -38.84 16.60 6.32
N TYR A 896 -38.50 17.81 6.72
CA TYR A 896 -38.75 18.36 8.04
C TYR A 896 -39.76 19.50 7.97
N GLU A 897 -40.58 19.59 9.01
CA GLU A 897 -41.58 20.63 9.18
C GLU A 897 -40.95 22.01 9.45
N GLU A 898 -41.76 23.06 9.26
CA GLU A 898 -41.36 24.43 9.53
C GLU A 898 -40.90 24.62 10.99
N GLY A 899 -39.85 25.43 11.17
CA GLY A 899 -39.28 25.75 12.48
C GLY A 899 -38.23 24.77 13.00
N ILE A 900 -37.92 23.70 12.25
CA ILE A 900 -36.77 22.83 12.51
C ILE A 900 -35.54 23.37 11.80
N LEU A 901 -34.46 23.62 12.55
CA LEU A 901 -33.19 24.12 12.02
C LEU A 901 -32.33 22.97 11.50
N SER A 902 -31.60 23.19 10.41
CA SER A 902 -30.47 22.35 10.03
C SER A 902 -29.19 22.89 10.65
N ASN A 903 -28.26 22.02 11.06
CA ASN A 903 -26.91 22.42 11.47
C ASN A 903 -25.89 22.30 10.32
N ALA A 904 -24.68 22.79 10.54
CA ALA A 904 -23.54 22.77 9.61
C ALA A 904 -23.14 21.37 9.04
N GLN A 905 -23.68 20.28 9.60
CA GLN A 905 -23.49 18.91 9.11
C GLN A 905 -24.63 18.43 8.19
N ALA A 906 -25.55 19.31 7.80
CA ALA A 906 -26.59 19.05 6.83
C ALA A 906 -26.71 20.19 5.81
N TYR A 907 -27.22 19.86 4.63
CA TYR A 907 -27.78 20.83 3.70
C TYR A 907 -29.30 20.77 3.74
N ALA A 908 -29.94 21.89 3.42
CA ALA A 908 -31.38 22.00 3.33
C ALA A 908 -31.80 22.63 2.00
N ILE A 909 -32.92 22.16 1.46
CA ILE A 909 -33.60 22.72 0.30
C ILE A 909 -34.97 23.19 0.78
N GLN A 910 -35.32 24.46 0.53
CA GLN A 910 -36.62 25.01 0.89
C GLN A 910 -37.70 24.52 -0.09
N SER A 911 -38.08 23.26 0.06
CA SER A 911 -39.07 22.56 -0.75
C SER A 911 -39.53 21.30 -0.03
N ASP A 912 -40.75 20.87 -0.32
CA ASP A 912 -41.32 19.57 0.02
C ASP A 912 -41.71 18.77 -1.24
N ASP A 913 -41.28 19.24 -2.42
CA ASP A 913 -41.60 18.59 -3.69
C ASP A 913 -40.87 17.26 -3.79
N LEU A 914 -41.65 16.16 -3.73
CA LEU A 914 -41.16 14.81 -3.88
C LEU A 914 -40.52 14.52 -5.25
N TYR A 915 -40.75 15.37 -6.26
CA TYR A 915 -39.99 15.30 -7.51
C TYR A 915 -38.51 15.61 -7.25
N VAL A 916 -38.21 16.70 -6.54
CA VAL A 916 -36.83 17.09 -6.20
C VAL A 916 -36.16 16.01 -5.34
N MET A 917 -36.86 15.57 -4.29
CA MET A 917 -36.37 14.50 -3.41
C MET A 917 -36.16 13.19 -4.17
N GLY A 918 -37.06 12.85 -5.10
CA GLY A 918 -36.99 11.67 -5.94
C GLY A 918 -35.76 11.65 -6.84
N ILE A 919 -35.50 12.74 -7.57
CA ILE A 919 -34.31 12.82 -8.44
C ILE A 919 -33.01 12.70 -7.63
N LEU A 920 -32.92 13.37 -6.48
CA LEU A 920 -31.73 13.29 -5.60
C LEU A 920 -31.58 11.92 -4.92
N SER A 921 -32.63 11.10 -4.91
CA SER A 921 -32.66 9.74 -4.34
C SER A 921 -32.37 8.65 -5.37
N THR A 922 -31.74 8.99 -6.50
CA THR A 922 -31.36 8.05 -7.57
C THR A 922 -29.88 7.68 -7.55
N LYS A 923 -29.55 6.53 -8.16
CA LYS A 923 -28.16 6.12 -8.42
C LYS A 923 -27.41 7.13 -9.27
N MET A 924 -28.05 7.72 -10.28
CA MET A 924 -27.46 8.73 -11.17
C MET A 924 -26.95 9.95 -10.40
N HIS A 925 -27.75 10.44 -9.44
CA HIS A 925 -27.31 11.52 -8.57
C HIS A 925 -26.17 11.11 -7.64
N ASN A 926 -26.23 9.88 -7.10
CA ASN A 926 -25.19 9.37 -6.22
C ASN A 926 -23.87 9.13 -6.96
N TYR A 927 -23.89 8.70 -8.23
CA TYR A 927 -22.71 8.63 -9.09
C TYR A 927 -22.09 10.02 -9.25
N TRP A 928 -22.89 11.03 -9.58
CA TRP A 928 -22.41 12.42 -9.70
C TRP A 928 -21.73 12.92 -8.42
N LEU A 929 -22.35 12.64 -7.26
CA LEU A 929 -21.75 12.90 -5.95
C LEU A 929 -20.45 12.13 -5.72
N ALA A 930 -20.40 10.85 -6.05
CA ALA A 930 -19.24 10.00 -5.84
C ALA A 930 -18.02 10.46 -6.64
N THR A 931 -18.27 11.05 -7.81
CA THR A 931 -17.25 11.56 -8.73
C THR A 931 -16.80 12.99 -8.39
N PHE A 932 -17.75 13.91 -8.20
CA PHE A 932 -17.44 15.35 -8.09
C PHE A 932 -17.54 15.92 -6.67
N GLY A 933 -18.16 15.18 -5.76
CA GLY A 933 -18.18 15.50 -4.34
C GLY A 933 -16.80 15.44 -3.70
N GLY A 934 -16.68 16.04 -2.51
CA GLY A 934 -15.51 15.75 -1.67
C GLY A 934 -15.62 14.36 -1.07
N LYS A 935 -14.53 13.83 -0.51
CA LYS A 935 -14.58 12.68 0.39
C LYS A 935 -13.89 13.00 1.71
N PHE A 936 -14.26 12.29 2.76
CA PHE A 936 -13.52 12.24 4.01
C PHE A 936 -13.13 10.78 4.23
N LYS A 937 -11.85 10.47 4.08
CA LYS A 937 -11.39 9.09 3.79
C LYS A 937 -12.04 8.61 2.48
N SER A 938 -13.15 7.88 2.59
CA SER A 938 -13.94 7.35 1.47
C SER A 938 -15.40 7.76 1.57
N ASP A 939 -15.80 8.33 2.71
CA ASP A 939 -17.16 8.78 2.94
C ASP A 939 -17.46 10.02 2.11
N TYR A 940 -18.64 10.04 1.49
CA TYR A 940 -19.09 11.17 0.69
C TYR A 940 -19.18 12.44 1.53
N ARG A 941 -18.61 13.51 1.00
CA ARG A 941 -18.77 14.87 1.49
C ARG A 941 -19.51 15.68 0.44
N TYR A 942 -20.79 15.89 0.69
CA TYR A 942 -21.69 16.61 -0.18
C TYR A 942 -21.30 18.10 -0.28
N SER A 943 -21.54 18.69 -1.45
CA SER A 943 -21.33 20.12 -1.71
C SER A 943 -22.50 20.66 -2.51
N ASN A 944 -23.12 21.76 -2.06
CA ASN A 944 -24.15 22.42 -2.85
C ASN A 944 -23.57 22.97 -4.16
N GLU A 945 -22.41 23.64 -4.12
CA GLU A 945 -21.80 24.29 -5.30
C GLU A 945 -21.28 23.32 -6.36
N MET A 946 -20.83 22.13 -5.93
CA MET A 946 -20.13 21.15 -6.79
C MET A 946 -20.93 19.90 -7.13
N VAL A 947 -22.01 19.64 -6.40
CA VAL A 947 -22.84 18.45 -6.61
C VAL A 947 -24.23 18.91 -7.01
N TYR A 948 -24.97 19.50 -6.08
CA TYR A 948 -26.36 19.87 -6.32
C TYR A 948 -26.50 20.90 -7.45
N ASN A 949 -25.76 22.00 -7.37
CA ASN A 949 -25.92 23.12 -8.29
C ASN A 949 -25.51 22.76 -9.73
N THR A 950 -24.54 21.87 -9.89
CA THR A 950 -24.02 21.40 -11.18
C THR A 950 -24.75 20.19 -11.75
N PHE A 951 -25.54 19.48 -10.95
CA PHE A 951 -26.24 18.28 -11.40
C PHE A 951 -27.43 18.67 -12.28
N VAL A 952 -27.46 18.17 -13.51
CA VAL A 952 -28.54 18.46 -14.47
C VAL A 952 -29.71 17.54 -14.19
N PHE A 953 -30.87 18.09 -13.82
CA PHE A 953 -32.13 17.34 -13.70
C PHE A 953 -32.67 16.99 -15.09
N PRO A 954 -33.40 15.87 -15.26
CA PRO A 954 -33.91 15.47 -16.56
C PRO A 954 -35.08 16.37 -16.98
N ASP A 955 -35.19 16.63 -18.29
CA ASP A 955 -36.36 17.31 -18.85
C ASP A 955 -37.57 16.37 -18.75
N ALA A 956 -38.57 16.76 -17.96
CA ALA A 956 -39.74 15.95 -17.65
C ALA A 956 -41.02 16.79 -17.71
N SER A 957 -42.05 16.26 -18.37
CA SER A 957 -43.42 16.79 -18.37
C SER A 957 -44.05 16.68 -16.98
N GLU A 958 -45.12 17.43 -16.72
CA GLU A 958 -45.78 17.38 -15.40
C GLU A 958 -46.31 15.98 -15.04
N ILE A 959 -46.77 15.21 -16.03
CA ILE A 959 -47.21 13.82 -15.83
C ILE A 959 -46.04 12.93 -15.39
N GLU A 960 -44.86 13.11 -15.98
CA GLU A 960 -43.65 12.38 -15.60
C GLU A 960 -43.15 12.82 -14.22
N ARG A 961 -43.22 14.12 -13.90
CA ARG A 961 -42.90 14.64 -12.56
C ARG A 961 -43.83 14.06 -11.50
N ASP A 962 -45.14 14.01 -11.77
CA ASP A 962 -46.12 13.37 -10.89
C ASP A 962 -45.83 11.88 -10.70
N LYS A 963 -45.35 11.20 -11.74
CA LYS A 963 -44.93 9.81 -11.62
C LYS A 963 -43.74 9.66 -10.67
N VAL A 964 -42.71 10.50 -10.78
CA VAL A 964 -41.59 10.52 -9.82
C VAL A 964 -42.09 10.80 -8.40
N ARG A 965 -42.97 11.79 -8.21
CA ARG A 965 -43.58 12.09 -6.90
C ARG A 965 -44.27 10.87 -6.29
N SER A 966 -45.03 10.13 -7.11
CA SER A 966 -45.72 8.91 -6.65
C SER A 966 -44.76 7.79 -6.24
N LEU A 967 -43.66 7.61 -6.98
CA LEU A 967 -42.64 6.60 -6.65
C LEU A 967 -41.87 6.99 -5.38
N MET A 968 -41.53 8.27 -5.23
CA MET A 968 -40.86 8.77 -4.03
C MET A 968 -41.79 8.73 -2.80
N ALA A 969 -43.10 9.00 -2.97
CA ALA A 969 -44.09 8.83 -1.91
C ALA A 969 -44.16 7.38 -1.41
N GLU A 970 -44.03 6.39 -2.31
CA GLU A 970 -44.00 4.98 -1.93
C GLU A 970 -42.72 4.63 -1.14
N ILE A 971 -41.57 5.17 -1.54
CA ILE A 971 -40.30 5.04 -0.79
C ILE A 971 -40.45 5.63 0.62
N GLU A 972 -41.02 6.84 0.77
CA GLU A 972 -41.29 7.44 2.08
C GLU A 972 -42.24 6.59 2.92
N ARG A 973 -43.30 6.02 2.30
CA ARG A 973 -44.24 5.14 2.98
C ARG A 973 -43.54 3.90 3.54
N ILE A 974 -42.71 3.23 2.72
CA ILE A 974 -41.95 2.05 3.14
C ILE A 974 -41.00 2.42 4.28
N LYS A 975 -40.23 3.50 4.14
CA LYS A 975 -39.34 4.00 5.20
C LYS A 975 -40.09 4.19 6.51
N ASN A 976 -41.22 4.90 6.49
CA ASN A 976 -42.00 5.20 7.69
C ASN A 976 -42.52 3.92 8.37
N VAL A 977 -42.99 2.93 7.61
CA VAL A 977 -43.38 1.63 8.17
C VAL A 977 -42.25 0.98 8.94
N TYR A 978 -41.02 0.94 8.39
CA TYR A 978 -39.88 0.36 9.11
C TYR A 978 -39.44 1.19 10.33
N ILE A 979 -39.51 2.51 10.23
CA ILE A 979 -39.14 3.40 11.33
C ILE A 979 -40.11 3.21 12.50
N GLU A 980 -41.41 3.26 12.24
CA GLU A 980 -42.46 3.24 13.27
C GLU A 980 -42.72 1.84 13.83
N THR A 981 -42.77 0.81 12.96
CA THR A 981 -43.22 -0.53 13.37
C THR A 981 -42.07 -1.50 13.68
N LYS A 982 -40.87 -1.22 13.18
CA LYS A 982 -39.69 -2.10 13.33
C LYS A 982 -38.53 -1.45 14.08
N ASN A 983 -38.72 -0.23 14.59
CA ASN A 983 -37.70 0.54 15.30
C ASN A 983 -36.36 0.61 14.55
N ARG A 984 -36.44 0.83 13.22
CA ARG A 984 -35.27 1.01 12.35
C ARG A 984 -34.99 2.50 12.14
N ASN A 985 -33.77 2.82 11.75
CA ASN A 985 -33.36 4.18 11.39
C ASN A 985 -32.77 4.21 9.98
N MET A 986 -32.54 5.42 9.44
CA MET A 986 -32.01 5.59 8.09
C MET A 986 -30.62 4.96 7.91
N ARG A 987 -29.81 4.88 8.96
CA ARG A 987 -28.51 4.15 8.91
C ARG A 987 -28.70 2.66 8.62
N TYR A 988 -29.73 2.03 9.18
CA TYR A 988 -30.10 0.64 8.89
C TYR A 988 -30.69 0.53 7.49
N LEU A 989 -31.68 1.38 7.16
CA LEU A 989 -32.44 1.30 5.90
C LEU A 989 -31.58 1.51 4.66
N TYR A 990 -30.52 2.32 4.76
CA TYR A 990 -29.61 2.61 3.65
C TYR A 990 -28.23 1.96 3.83
N ASN A 991 -28.13 0.89 4.62
CA ASN A 991 -26.94 0.05 4.64
C ASN A 991 -27.06 -0.98 3.49
N PRO A 992 -26.10 -1.08 2.56
CA PRO A 992 -26.23 -1.96 1.38
C PRO A 992 -26.55 -3.43 1.72
N GLY A 993 -25.91 -3.97 2.77
CA GLY A 993 -26.10 -5.34 3.22
C GLY A 993 -27.29 -5.55 4.15
N LYS A 994 -28.03 -4.49 4.54
CA LYS A 994 -29.20 -4.57 5.44
C LYS A 994 -30.46 -3.90 4.90
N MET A 995 -30.36 -3.23 3.74
CA MET A 995 -31.46 -2.53 3.11
C MET A 995 -32.61 -3.52 2.83
N PRO A 996 -33.83 -3.25 3.35
CA PRO A 996 -34.97 -4.12 3.07
C PRO A 996 -35.24 -4.26 1.57
N LEU A 997 -35.61 -5.47 1.13
CA LEU A 997 -35.77 -5.79 -0.29
C LEU A 997 -36.87 -4.95 -0.96
N ASP A 998 -37.98 -4.70 -0.26
CA ASP A 998 -39.06 -3.83 -0.73
C ASP A 998 -38.60 -2.38 -0.93
N LEU A 999 -37.79 -1.85 -0.01
CA LEU A 999 -37.19 -0.52 -0.15
C LEU A 999 -36.19 -0.47 -1.32
N ARG A 1000 -35.36 -1.51 -1.48
CA ARG A 1000 -34.42 -1.64 -2.60
C ARG A 1000 -35.16 -1.65 -3.94
N ASN A 1001 -36.19 -2.49 -4.07
CA ASN A 1001 -37.01 -2.59 -5.29
C ASN A 1001 -37.72 -1.27 -5.61
N ALA A 1002 -38.18 -0.52 -4.59
CA ALA A 1002 -38.80 0.78 -4.77
C ALA A 1002 -37.81 1.82 -5.33
N HIS A 1003 -36.57 1.84 -4.82
CA HIS A 1003 -35.50 2.66 -5.39
C HIS A 1003 -35.12 2.22 -6.81
N GLU A 1004 -35.00 0.92 -7.09
CA GLU A 1004 -34.71 0.42 -8.45
C GLU A 1004 -35.80 0.80 -9.45
N THR A 1005 -37.07 0.82 -9.01
CA THR A 1005 -38.19 1.30 -9.84
C THR A 1005 -38.09 2.79 -10.12
N LEU A 1006 -37.69 3.59 -9.12
CA LEU A 1006 -37.43 5.02 -9.28
C LEU A 1006 -36.25 5.27 -10.23
N ASP A 1007 -35.15 4.53 -10.07
CA ASP A 1007 -33.97 4.60 -10.93
C ASP A 1007 -34.32 4.26 -12.39
N ASP A 1008 -35.02 3.15 -12.64
CA ASP A 1008 -35.42 2.74 -14.01
C ASP A 1008 -36.32 3.81 -14.67
N PHE A 1009 -37.21 4.44 -13.89
CA PHE A 1009 -38.06 5.51 -14.40
C PHE A 1009 -37.28 6.79 -14.69
N VAL A 1010 -36.44 7.25 -13.77
CA VAL A 1010 -35.64 8.47 -13.96
C VAL A 1010 -34.59 8.29 -15.05
N ALA A 1011 -33.99 7.10 -15.17
CA ALA A 1011 -33.08 6.79 -16.25
C ALA A 1011 -33.73 6.93 -17.62
N LYS A 1012 -35.01 6.51 -17.76
CA LYS A 1012 -35.79 6.72 -18.99
C LYS A 1012 -36.04 8.19 -19.34
N LEU A 1013 -36.09 9.07 -18.34
CA LEU A 1013 -36.23 10.51 -18.57
C LEU A 1013 -34.95 11.11 -19.16
N TYR A 1014 -33.78 10.58 -18.80
CA TYR A 1014 -32.50 10.96 -19.39
C TYR A 1014 -32.26 10.30 -20.76
N LEU A 1015 -32.49 8.99 -20.85
CA LEU A 1015 -32.15 8.14 -21.99
C LEU A 1015 -33.29 7.13 -22.21
N ARG A 1016 -33.99 7.25 -23.34
CA ARG A 1016 -35.15 6.38 -23.64
C ARG A 1016 -34.79 4.90 -23.71
N ASP A 1017 -33.63 4.57 -24.27
CA ASP A 1017 -33.13 3.20 -24.48
C ASP A 1017 -31.66 3.08 -24.07
N ASN A 1018 -31.17 1.83 -23.91
CA ASN A 1018 -29.76 1.47 -23.64
C ASN A 1018 -29.15 1.90 -22.30
N TYR A 1019 -29.95 2.39 -21.34
CA TYR A 1019 -29.45 2.81 -20.02
C TYR A 1019 -29.20 1.66 -19.03
N ARG A 1020 -29.79 0.47 -19.27
CA ARG A 1020 -29.77 -0.66 -18.32
C ARG A 1020 -28.41 -1.33 -18.19
N ASP A 1021 -27.62 -1.30 -19.25
CA ASP A 1021 -26.29 -1.91 -19.29
C ASP A 1021 -25.17 -0.89 -19.06
N MET A 1022 -25.53 0.38 -18.79
CA MET A 1022 -24.54 1.44 -18.55
C MET A 1022 -23.86 1.24 -17.20
N THR A 1023 -22.53 1.23 -17.26
CA THR A 1023 -21.65 1.29 -16.09
C THR A 1023 -21.77 2.65 -15.38
N PRO A 1024 -21.37 2.76 -14.10
CA PRO A 1024 -21.31 4.06 -13.42
C PRO A 1024 -20.51 5.11 -14.19
N GLN A 1025 -19.40 4.71 -14.82
CA GLN A 1025 -18.56 5.61 -15.63
C GLN A 1025 -19.31 6.14 -16.87
N GLU A 1026 -20.00 5.28 -17.60
CA GLU A 1026 -20.82 5.70 -18.76
C GLU A 1026 -21.95 6.66 -18.35
N TRP A 1027 -22.53 6.46 -17.16
CA TRP A 1027 -23.50 7.41 -16.60
C TRP A 1027 -22.90 8.78 -16.31
N ILE A 1028 -21.70 8.82 -15.75
CA ILE A 1028 -20.99 10.09 -15.50
C ILE A 1028 -20.69 10.80 -16.80
N ASP A 1029 -20.17 10.09 -17.81
CA ASP A 1029 -19.88 10.69 -19.12
C ASP A 1029 -21.13 11.29 -19.76
N PHE A 1030 -22.25 10.57 -19.70
CA PHE A 1030 -23.53 11.06 -20.18
C PHE A 1030 -24.00 12.31 -19.42
N LEU A 1031 -24.03 12.27 -18.09
CA LEU A 1031 -24.46 13.40 -17.25
C LEU A 1031 -23.55 14.62 -17.41
N TYR A 1032 -22.25 14.40 -17.61
CA TYR A 1032 -21.29 15.46 -17.85
C TYR A 1032 -21.51 16.14 -19.20
N ASN A 1033 -21.86 15.38 -20.25
CA ASN A 1033 -22.24 15.97 -21.52
C ASN A 1033 -23.51 16.83 -21.40
N LEU A 1034 -24.50 16.38 -20.63
CA LEU A 1034 -25.68 17.21 -20.32
C LEU A 1034 -25.32 18.48 -19.55
N TYR A 1035 -24.35 18.40 -18.63
CA TYR A 1035 -23.83 19.57 -17.93
C TYR A 1035 -23.18 20.56 -18.90
N LEU A 1036 -22.43 20.10 -19.90
CA LEU A 1036 -21.82 20.97 -20.91
C LEU A 1036 -22.84 21.62 -21.86
N GLU A 1037 -24.00 21.00 -22.05
CA GLU A 1037 -25.09 21.54 -22.89
C GLU A 1037 -25.87 22.68 -22.22
N LYS A 1038 -25.82 22.78 -20.88
CA LYS A 1038 -26.51 23.81 -20.09
C LYS A 1038 -25.60 24.99 -19.81
#